data_AF-A0A1L9TWB5-F1
#
_entry.id   AF-A0A1L9TWB5-F1
#
_cell.length_a   1.000
_cell.length_b   1.000
_cell.length_c   1.000
_cell.angle_alpha   90.00
_cell.angle_beta   90.00
_cell.angle_gamma   90.00
#
_symmetry.space_group_name_H-M   'P 1'
#
loop_
_entity.id
_entity.type
_entity.pdbx_description
1 polymer ?
#
loop_
_entity_poly.entity_id
_entity_poly.type
_entity_poly.pdbx_seq_one_letter_code
_entity_poly.pdbx_strand_id
1 'polypeptide(L)'
;MKYILSLALSATLATAQSISGSAEGFASGVTGGGDATPVYPSDTAELESLLSGDGSQVIVLTKTYDFTGTTATGTACYSWGEGEGCQAILQDDCGSDPSTVATYDAAGPTPIPVSSEKTLLGQGEGAIKGKGLSFTDGTSNVIVQNIKITDLNPAYVWGGDALTFDGSSSIWIDHVETSLIGRVHYVFGYEANSQITLSNNFLNGETTYSTGCDGYQYWGMELVGADDSITFKNNYLYKTSGRAPALSGTTKFHACNNVWSDNNGHAIEGNEQGQGLFEGNVFTDVTNIADDTTWEAGSLFLSSADGSGNDACSSYIGRDCASSIYTNSGGGEGYTDASFLSDWADLTIAECSAGPSGLAMAKTLLQNFPPGTFSPVVFEKKRRIGGLWAVDYPCIPGSTSASAAGLPSSAYRPRGFVDPWMKTNLSRFSVAFSDLSWETALGREEGDVPVFPCAWEVRRYLEKYVEVYIPRECLGLGRRVLNVMRRETKNTRDRMGWRVSWTDDEDCHFGTPSIPNIPGLDSSPRIVHSSNLQSPDDIRSLLGSSPKGKLVVIGGSMSGVEAASSLALHISFLNFRPDSAAQAGRDYEVWHVGSGPFWVLPTYLPHQYAGDSSERESTKSIPFVPLDLSLYDLGRRPQGMNEFVFGPVSPEQISKRNQFFRDMLGNNYGRFGGINITDGQGEEDERPPWVGIADYYTEYIRSGAIKTVRGRAYSVACPHPEKGTTINIQTPTGMTTLTDVAAIVVATGFKPSDSLSFLPQDILSTLEYSKDHFLPLILDSWSSAHSDIPNLGFVGFYRGAFWGPAELQAQNLAQTWAKIDLESADPVSLPAEEQLSRAAEREKVREFRDFKPAALRGQFPLGDYVGLMGSLAQRVNRARIPIEIGGGRGGDVQPAGPVVPARYPPDFMGRDTRLKYTSQEVDITMKALNGTISADPSQGCVGTTAAVFRALHGQWSFERVQTRVDGDGVVSGQTTFHPRYPSSSDYGAEYLCEEINDDSKTSYSVYRLCGTSRHPKQAGISVWSVEEISPNAAGKLVSELHVSPVGKVLDSGEILVQAQGADETQTHIYEFYFDRVAITRWSHRVCPREGDAVNRYTTQYSRPADA
;
A
#
# COMPACT_ATOMS: atom_id res chain seq x y z
N MET A 1 -29.68 29.99 -28.59
CA MET A 1 -30.49 30.42 -29.76
C MET A 1 -29.76 29.96 -31.01
N LYS A 2 -30.40 29.14 -31.88
CA LYS A 2 -29.99 28.65 -33.23
C LYS A 2 -28.56 28.08 -33.46
N TYR A 3 -28.54 26.95 -34.19
CA TYR A 3 -27.40 26.17 -34.69
C TYR A 3 -26.39 26.93 -35.55
N ILE A 4 -25.12 26.48 -35.52
CA ILE A 4 -24.34 26.15 -36.73
C ILE A 4 -23.65 24.80 -36.51
N LEU A 5 -23.70 23.94 -37.52
CA LEU A 5 -23.05 22.63 -37.57
C LEU A 5 -21.65 22.78 -38.23
N SER A 6 -20.62 22.15 -37.65
CA SER A 6 -19.28 22.07 -38.27
C SER A 6 -18.76 20.65 -38.19
N LEU A 7 -18.74 19.92 -39.32
CA LEU A 7 -17.94 18.71 -39.47
C LEU A 7 -16.48 19.09 -39.73
N ALA A 8 -15.54 18.55 -38.96
CA ALA A 8 -14.16 18.37 -39.38
C ALA A 8 -13.47 17.28 -38.53
N LEU A 9 -13.04 16.21 -39.22
CA LEU A 9 -12.09 15.17 -38.82
C LEU A 9 -12.06 14.72 -37.34
N SER A 10 -12.62 13.53 -37.10
CA SER A 10 -12.09 12.62 -36.08
C SER A 10 -10.68 12.18 -36.49
N ALA A 11 -9.67 12.93 -36.11
CA ALA A 11 -8.32 12.38 -36.01
C ALA A 11 -8.33 11.37 -34.85
N THR A 12 -8.31 10.08 -35.18
CA THR A 12 -7.96 9.05 -34.21
C THR A 12 -6.53 9.32 -33.75
N LEU A 13 -6.39 9.92 -32.57
CA LEU A 13 -5.13 9.91 -31.83
C LEU A 13 -4.84 8.45 -31.49
N ALA A 14 -4.08 7.78 -32.37
CA ALA A 14 -3.42 6.54 -32.03
C ALA A 14 -2.52 6.84 -30.85
N THR A 15 -2.87 6.31 -29.68
CA THR A 15 -1.97 6.29 -28.53
C THR A 15 -0.74 5.49 -28.95
N ALA A 16 0.42 6.15 -29.01
CA ALA A 16 1.68 5.45 -29.25
C ALA A 16 1.80 4.35 -28.20
N GLN A 17 1.99 3.10 -28.65
CA GLN A 17 2.01 1.96 -27.76
C GLN A 17 3.38 1.90 -27.09
N SER A 18 3.40 2.10 -25.78
CA SER A 18 4.58 1.95 -24.94
C SER A 18 4.67 0.55 -24.37
N ILE A 19 5.84 0.21 -23.83
CA ILE A 19 6.01 -0.91 -22.90
C ILE A 19 5.00 -0.73 -21.75
N SER A 20 4.38 -1.83 -21.31
CA SER A 20 3.58 -1.89 -20.10
C SER A 20 4.46 -2.41 -18.96
N GLY A 21 4.63 -1.63 -17.90
CA GLY A 21 5.43 -2.00 -16.73
C GLY A 21 6.94 -2.07 -16.97
N SER A 22 7.62 -2.80 -16.08
CA SER A 22 9.07 -2.98 -16.07
C SER A 22 9.46 -4.37 -15.59
N ALA A 23 10.55 -4.93 -16.12
CA ALA A 23 11.04 -6.24 -15.72
C ALA A 23 11.37 -6.32 -14.21
N GLU A 24 11.00 -7.46 -13.64
CA GLU A 24 11.30 -7.85 -12.26
C GLU A 24 12.44 -8.85 -12.20
N GLY A 25 12.98 -9.08 -11.00
CA GLY A 25 14.00 -10.11 -10.79
C GLY A 25 15.30 -9.76 -11.52
N PHE A 26 15.90 -10.74 -12.20
CA PHE A 26 17.26 -10.61 -12.72
C PHE A 26 17.39 -9.63 -13.90
N ALA A 27 16.38 -9.47 -14.77
CA ALA A 27 16.40 -8.47 -15.86
C ALA A 27 15.97 -7.05 -15.42
N SER A 28 15.83 -6.78 -14.11
CA SER A 28 15.31 -5.49 -13.65
C SER A 28 16.21 -4.33 -14.06
N GLY A 29 15.64 -3.33 -14.74
CA GLY A 29 16.35 -2.20 -15.33
C GLY A 29 16.54 -2.25 -16.86
N VAL A 30 16.12 -3.33 -17.53
CA VAL A 30 16.04 -3.38 -19.01
C VAL A 30 15.17 -2.25 -19.58
N THR A 31 15.58 -1.69 -20.71
CA THR A 31 14.87 -0.59 -21.41
C THR A 31 14.41 -0.95 -22.81
N GLY A 32 14.97 -2.01 -23.41
CA GLY A 32 14.75 -2.34 -24.82
C GLY A 32 15.17 -1.17 -25.72
N GLY A 33 14.37 -0.88 -26.74
CA GLY A 33 14.53 0.29 -27.61
C GLY A 33 14.27 1.65 -26.96
N GLY A 34 13.95 1.72 -25.67
CA GLY A 34 13.74 2.95 -24.91
C GLY A 34 12.64 3.85 -25.50
N ASP A 35 12.91 5.16 -25.56
CA ASP A 35 11.99 6.17 -26.10
C ASP A 35 12.01 6.26 -27.65
N ALA A 36 12.54 5.26 -28.36
CA ALA A 36 12.54 5.24 -29.82
C ALA A 36 11.10 5.25 -30.37
N THR A 37 10.86 6.04 -31.42
CA THR A 37 9.52 6.17 -32.01
C THR A 37 9.01 4.81 -32.52
N PRO A 38 7.81 4.36 -32.12
CA PRO A 38 7.25 3.10 -32.58
C PRO A 38 7.14 3.00 -34.11
N VAL A 39 7.65 1.91 -34.68
CA VAL A 39 7.48 1.54 -36.09
C VAL A 39 6.54 0.36 -36.23
N TYR A 40 5.86 0.29 -37.37
CA TYR A 40 4.80 -0.68 -37.65
C TYR A 40 5.16 -1.39 -38.97
N PRO A 41 5.73 -2.61 -38.93
CA PRO A 41 6.15 -3.31 -40.13
C PRO A 41 4.97 -3.52 -41.10
N SER A 42 5.21 -3.40 -42.40
CA SER A 42 4.20 -3.62 -43.42
C SER A 42 4.09 -5.10 -43.81
N ASP A 43 5.20 -5.85 -43.77
CA ASP A 43 5.27 -7.28 -44.10
C ASP A 43 6.36 -8.02 -43.28
N THR A 44 6.54 -9.30 -43.58
CA THR A 44 7.50 -10.20 -42.92
C THR A 44 8.96 -9.82 -43.17
N ALA A 45 9.29 -9.28 -44.35
CA ALA A 45 10.65 -8.88 -44.69
C ALA A 45 11.04 -7.58 -43.97
N GLU A 46 10.11 -6.63 -43.85
CA GLU A 46 10.32 -5.43 -43.03
C GLU A 46 10.43 -5.76 -41.54
N LEU A 47 9.63 -6.70 -41.02
CA LEU A 47 9.74 -7.17 -39.63
C LEU A 47 11.13 -7.78 -39.35
N GLU A 48 11.56 -8.72 -40.20
CA GLU A 48 12.88 -9.36 -40.06
C GLU A 48 14.02 -8.33 -40.14
N SER A 49 13.94 -7.38 -41.09
CA SER A 49 14.94 -6.30 -41.21
C SER A 49 14.96 -5.32 -40.02
N LEU A 50 13.84 -5.09 -39.34
CA LEU A 50 13.76 -4.18 -38.18
C LEU A 50 14.28 -4.85 -36.90
N LEU A 51 14.09 -6.16 -36.76
CA LEU A 51 14.62 -6.94 -35.63
C LEU A 51 16.14 -7.16 -35.75
N SER A 52 16.63 -7.49 -36.95
CA SER A 52 18.05 -7.75 -37.19
C SER A 52 18.89 -6.48 -37.41
N GLY A 53 18.28 -5.30 -37.54
CA GLY A 53 18.96 -4.04 -37.86
C GLY A 53 19.57 -3.31 -36.66
N ASP A 54 20.68 -2.61 -36.86
CA ASP A 54 21.38 -1.85 -35.82
C ASP A 54 20.55 -0.69 -35.24
N GLY A 55 20.73 -0.43 -33.94
CA GLY A 55 20.21 0.76 -33.23
C GLY A 55 18.89 0.55 -32.48
N SER A 56 18.59 1.48 -31.56
CA SER A 56 17.44 1.36 -30.66
C SER A 56 16.10 1.49 -31.41
N GLN A 57 15.23 0.50 -31.28
CA GLN A 57 13.97 0.45 -32.04
C GLN A 57 12.81 -0.12 -31.22
N VAL A 58 11.68 0.58 -31.22
CA VAL A 58 10.37 0.06 -30.77
C VAL A 58 9.57 -0.38 -31.99
N ILE A 59 9.17 -1.65 -32.04
CA ILE A 59 8.52 -2.34 -33.16
C ILE A 59 7.15 -2.85 -32.69
N VAL A 60 6.07 -2.57 -33.43
CA VAL A 60 4.70 -2.91 -33.01
C VAL A 60 4.02 -3.83 -34.03
N LEU A 61 3.66 -5.05 -33.61
CA LEU A 61 2.95 -6.05 -34.41
C LEU A 61 1.44 -5.84 -34.29
N THR A 62 0.79 -5.41 -35.37
CA THR A 62 -0.67 -5.12 -35.39
C THR A 62 -1.53 -6.24 -35.99
N LYS A 63 -0.88 -7.36 -36.34
CA LYS A 63 -1.43 -8.50 -37.10
C LYS A 63 -0.48 -9.70 -36.97
N THR A 64 -0.90 -10.83 -37.53
CA THR A 64 -0.03 -11.99 -37.78
C THR A 64 0.93 -11.72 -38.95
N TYR A 65 2.21 -12.04 -38.74
CA TYR A 65 3.27 -12.09 -39.74
C TYR A 65 3.58 -13.56 -40.01
N ASP A 66 3.02 -14.07 -41.11
CA ASP A 66 3.08 -15.48 -41.48
C ASP A 66 4.24 -15.72 -42.44
N PHE A 67 5.27 -16.43 -41.97
CA PHE A 67 6.46 -16.81 -42.75
C PHE A 67 6.28 -18.14 -43.49
N THR A 68 5.16 -18.84 -43.29
CA THR A 68 4.92 -20.15 -43.93
C THR A 68 4.62 -20.03 -45.42
N GLY A 69 4.88 -21.12 -46.16
CA GLY A 69 4.55 -21.27 -47.58
C GLY A 69 5.71 -21.72 -48.47
N THR A 70 6.94 -21.80 -47.95
CA THR A 70 8.10 -22.33 -48.68
C THR A 70 8.44 -23.71 -48.12
N THR A 71 8.42 -24.75 -48.95
CA THR A 71 8.68 -26.12 -48.48
C THR A 71 10.13 -26.56 -48.65
N ALA A 72 10.61 -27.34 -47.68
CA ALA A 72 11.84 -28.12 -47.75
C ALA A 72 11.53 -29.62 -47.63
N THR A 73 12.49 -30.46 -48.00
CA THR A 73 12.40 -31.93 -47.88
C THR A 73 13.58 -32.47 -47.11
N GLY A 74 13.34 -33.39 -46.19
CA GLY A 74 14.37 -34.04 -45.38
C GLY A 74 13.97 -35.45 -44.98
N THR A 75 14.93 -36.22 -44.47
CA THR A 75 14.67 -37.52 -43.86
C THR A 75 14.00 -37.29 -42.51
N ALA A 76 12.84 -37.91 -42.30
CA ALA A 76 12.16 -37.94 -41.01
C ALA A 76 12.18 -39.36 -40.45
N CYS A 77 12.67 -39.51 -39.22
CA CYS A 77 12.73 -40.77 -38.49
C CYS A 77 11.56 -40.90 -37.52
N TYR A 78 10.97 -42.09 -37.43
CA TYR A 78 9.81 -42.39 -36.58
C TYR A 78 10.23 -42.94 -35.21
N SER A 79 11.13 -42.23 -34.51
CA SER A 79 11.73 -42.69 -33.25
C SER A 79 10.74 -42.85 -32.08
N TRP A 80 9.55 -42.24 -32.18
CA TRP A 80 8.44 -42.41 -31.23
C TRP A 80 7.26 -43.21 -31.81
N GLY A 81 7.41 -43.79 -33.01
CA GLY A 81 6.42 -44.62 -33.68
C GLY A 81 5.75 -43.95 -34.90
N GLU A 82 5.10 -44.78 -35.71
CA GLU A 82 4.42 -44.40 -36.96
C GLU A 82 2.91 -44.07 -36.75
N GLY A 83 2.50 -43.83 -35.50
CA GLY A 83 1.09 -43.60 -35.14
C GLY A 83 0.54 -42.24 -35.57
N GLU A 84 -0.79 -42.16 -35.74
CA GLU A 84 -1.47 -40.87 -35.93
C GLU A 84 -1.29 -40.00 -34.68
N GLY A 85 -0.74 -38.80 -34.85
CA GLY A 85 -0.40 -37.90 -33.75
C GLY A 85 0.98 -38.11 -33.11
N CYS A 86 1.80 -39.05 -33.59
CA CYS A 86 3.21 -39.11 -33.21
C CYS A 86 4.02 -38.02 -33.93
N GLN A 87 4.95 -37.36 -33.23
CA GLN A 87 6.02 -36.58 -33.86
C GLN A 87 7.03 -37.50 -34.58
N ALA A 88 7.66 -36.97 -35.62
CA ALA A 88 8.88 -37.53 -36.21
C ALA A 88 10.06 -36.57 -35.98
N ILE A 89 11.30 -37.03 -36.13
CA ILE A 89 12.51 -36.20 -35.99
C ILE A 89 13.20 -36.02 -37.35
N LEU A 90 13.56 -34.78 -37.71
CA LEU A 90 14.30 -34.48 -38.93
C LEU A 90 15.81 -34.66 -38.70
N GLN A 91 16.41 -35.69 -39.30
CA GLN A 91 17.86 -35.97 -39.21
C GLN A 91 18.32 -36.92 -40.34
N ASP A 92 19.61 -36.87 -40.68
CA ASP A 92 20.17 -37.59 -41.84
C ASP A 92 20.26 -39.12 -41.66
N ASP A 93 20.39 -39.61 -40.43
CA ASP A 93 20.51 -41.04 -40.10
C ASP A 93 19.48 -41.43 -39.03
N CYS A 94 18.67 -42.44 -39.33
CA CYS A 94 17.65 -42.98 -38.42
C CYS A 94 18.11 -44.23 -37.67
N GLY A 95 19.33 -44.71 -37.92
CA GLY A 95 19.84 -45.95 -37.33
C GLY A 95 18.96 -47.16 -37.68
N SER A 96 18.25 -47.69 -36.69
CA SER A 96 17.30 -48.81 -36.85
C SER A 96 15.85 -48.38 -37.04
N ASP A 97 15.53 -47.09 -36.87
CA ASP A 97 14.14 -46.61 -36.84
C ASP A 97 13.57 -46.50 -38.27
N PRO A 98 12.24 -46.69 -38.45
CA PRO A 98 11.59 -46.43 -39.73
C PRO A 98 11.78 -44.98 -40.16
N SER A 99 11.83 -44.74 -41.47
CA SER A 99 12.05 -43.41 -42.03
C SER A 99 11.22 -43.12 -43.28
N THR A 100 10.99 -41.83 -43.52
CA THR A 100 10.32 -41.32 -44.72
C THR A 100 10.99 -40.04 -45.21
N VAL A 101 10.65 -39.61 -46.44
CA VAL A 101 10.95 -38.24 -46.90
C VAL A 101 9.81 -37.34 -46.48
N ALA A 102 10.04 -36.51 -45.45
CA ALA A 102 9.10 -35.51 -45.01
C ALA A 102 9.15 -34.26 -45.91
N THR A 103 8.02 -33.57 -46.00
CA THR A 103 7.95 -32.19 -46.51
C THR A 103 7.50 -31.30 -45.36
N TYR A 104 8.27 -30.25 -45.07
CA TYR A 104 8.08 -29.34 -43.95
C TYR A 104 8.29 -27.89 -44.41
N ASP A 105 7.90 -26.92 -43.59
CA ASP A 105 8.09 -25.50 -43.91
C ASP A 105 9.54 -25.07 -43.64
N ALA A 106 10.18 -24.49 -44.65
CA ALA A 106 11.59 -24.11 -44.62
C ALA A 106 11.90 -22.94 -43.67
N ALA A 107 10.90 -22.15 -43.24
CA ALA A 107 11.11 -21.01 -42.36
C ALA A 107 11.34 -21.42 -40.89
N GLY A 108 10.69 -22.50 -40.44
CA GLY A 108 10.68 -22.94 -39.04
C GLY A 108 12.08 -23.19 -38.44
N PRO A 109 12.99 -23.91 -39.11
CA PRO A 109 14.35 -24.15 -38.63
C PRO A 109 15.28 -22.93 -38.68
N THR A 110 14.83 -21.78 -39.18
CA THR A 110 15.63 -20.55 -39.31
C THR A 110 14.96 -19.42 -38.53
N PRO A 111 15.25 -19.19 -37.24
CA PRO A 111 14.62 -18.11 -36.45
C PRO A 111 15.04 -16.70 -36.93
N ILE A 112 14.27 -15.66 -36.57
CA ILE A 112 14.64 -14.26 -36.83
C ILE A 112 15.75 -13.84 -35.84
N PRO A 113 16.93 -13.38 -36.30
CA PRO A 113 17.91 -12.76 -35.41
C PRO A 113 17.37 -11.43 -34.88
N VAL A 114 17.38 -11.27 -33.56
CA VAL A 114 17.04 -10.02 -32.88
C VAL A 114 18.33 -9.44 -32.33
N SER A 115 18.66 -8.21 -32.74
CA SER A 115 19.84 -7.48 -32.26
C SER A 115 19.55 -6.73 -30.95
N SER A 116 20.59 -6.15 -30.33
CA SER A 116 20.45 -5.36 -29.10
C SER A 116 19.54 -4.12 -29.24
N GLU A 117 19.11 -3.59 -28.09
CA GLU A 117 18.33 -2.35 -27.98
C GLU A 117 16.96 -2.41 -28.69
N LYS A 118 16.25 -3.53 -28.55
CA LYS A 118 14.96 -3.76 -29.22
C LYS A 118 13.79 -3.85 -28.25
N THR A 119 12.67 -3.27 -28.64
CA THR A 119 11.37 -3.50 -28.00
C THR A 119 10.39 -4.00 -29.06
N LEU A 120 9.85 -5.20 -28.88
CA LEU A 120 8.84 -5.80 -29.76
C LEU A 120 7.51 -5.91 -29.00
N LEU A 121 6.49 -5.18 -29.42
CA LEU A 121 5.17 -5.12 -28.76
C LEU A 121 4.08 -5.69 -29.69
N GLY A 122 3.14 -6.47 -29.17
CA GLY A 122 1.93 -6.84 -29.92
C GLY A 122 0.74 -5.93 -29.63
N GLN A 123 -0.05 -5.65 -30.67
CA GLN A 123 -1.28 -4.86 -30.63
C GLN A 123 -2.45 -5.69 -31.18
N GLY A 124 -3.32 -6.17 -30.29
CA GLY A 124 -4.40 -7.09 -30.69
C GLY A 124 -3.84 -8.44 -31.13
N GLU A 125 -4.11 -8.84 -32.37
CA GLU A 125 -3.66 -10.11 -32.98
C GLU A 125 -2.16 -10.10 -33.40
N GLY A 126 -1.30 -9.45 -32.62
CA GLY A 126 0.13 -9.33 -32.89
C GLY A 126 0.85 -10.66 -32.76
N ALA A 127 1.23 -11.28 -33.88
CA ALA A 127 1.79 -12.63 -33.87
C ALA A 127 2.86 -12.86 -34.94
N ILE A 128 3.77 -13.78 -34.67
CA ILE A 128 4.73 -14.33 -35.64
C ILE A 128 4.34 -15.80 -35.85
N LYS A 129 4.21 -16.21 -37.11
CA LYS A 129 3.80 -17.57 -37.47
C LYS A 129 4.83 -18.22 -38.39
N GLY A 130 5.20 -19.47 -38.08
CA GLY A 130 6.15 -20.27 -38.86
C GLY A 130 7.63 -19.98 -38.65
N LYS A 131 8.00 -19.07 -37.74
CA LYS A 131 9.41 -18.70 -37.45
C LYS A 131 9.55 -18.21 -36.00
N GLY A 132 10.67 -18.53 -35.35
CA GLY A 132 10.98 -18.11 -33.98
C GLY A 132 11.79 -16.81 -33.89
N LEU A 133 12.22 -16.44 -32.69
CA LEU A 133 13.18 -15.35 -32.41
C LEU A 133 14.49 -15.90 -31.84
N SER A 134 15.61 -15.27 -32.18
CA SER A 134 16.96 -15.65 -31.75
C SER A 134 17.72 -14.47 -31.18
N PHE A 135 18.11 -14.55 -29.90
CA PHE A 135 18.91 -13.58 -29.15
C PHE A 135 20.31 -14.18 -28.95
N THR A 136 21.17 -13.97 -29.95
CA THR A 136 22.50 -14.60 -30.04
C THR A 136 23.59 -13.57 -30.27
N ASP A 137 24.85 -14.00 -30.41
CA ASP A 137 25.98 -13.15 -30.81
C ASP A 137 26.23 -11.92 -29.88
N GLY A 138 25.94 -12.04 -28.58
CA GLY A 138 26.11 -10.95 -27.62
C GLY A 138 24.90 -10.00 -27.50
N THR A 139 23.74 -10.37 -28.05
CA THR A 139 22.51 -9.57 -28.00
C THR A 139 22.12 -9.20 -26.56
N SER A 140 21.78 -7.93 -26.35
CA SER A 140 21.46 -7.40 -25.03
C SER A 140 20.43 -6.28 -25.03
N ASN A 141 19.81 -6.06 -23.86
CA ASN A 141 18.80 -5.01 -23.64
C ASN A 141 17.62 -5.13 -24.62
N VAL A 142 16.85 -6.20 -24.47
CA VAL A 142 15.70 -6.51 -25.34
C VAL A 142 14.43 -6.74 -24.54
N ILE A 143 13.31 -6.21 -25.03
CA ILE A 143 11.97 -6.44 -24.47
C ILE A 143 11.09 -7.05 -25.57
N VAL A 144 10.40 -8.14 -25.27
CA VAL A 144 9.37 -8.73 -26.13
C VAL A 144 8.09 -8.86 -25.31
N GLN A 145 7.03 -8.13 -25.67
CA GLN A 145 5.80 -8.07 -24.87
C GLN A 145 4.51 -8.28 -25.68
N ASN A 146 3.60 -9.09 -25.15
CA ASN A 146 2.22 -9.25 -25.63
C ASN A 146 2.13 -9.73 -27.10
N ILE A 147 2.95 -10.70 -27.51
CA ILE A 147 2.90 -11.32 -28.84
C ILE A 147 2.62 -12.82 -28.76
N LYS A 148 2.18 -13.43 -29.87
CA LYS A 148 2.12 -14.89 -30.03
C LYS A 148 3.16 -15.39 -31.04
N ILE A 149 3.82 -16.51 -30.75
CA ILE A 149 4.69 -17.26 -31.69
C ILE A 149 4.10 -18.65 -31.88
N THR A 150 3.81 -19.05 -33.13
CA THR A 150 2.99 -20.25 -33.41
C THR A 150 3.28 -20.96 -34.75
N ASP A 151 2.91 -22.24 -34.83
CA ASP A 151 2.96 -23.10 -36.03
C ASP A 151 4.36 -23.31 -36.63
N LEU A 152 5.36 -23.60 -35.79
CA LEU A 152 6.74 -23.90 -36.21
C LEU A 152 6.90 -25.40 -36.46
N ASN A 153 6.33 -25.92 -37.55
CA ASN A 153 6.44 -27.34 -37.95
C ASN A 153 6.11 -28.35 -36.81
N PRO A 154 4.92 -28.28 -36.16
CA PRO A 154 4.62 -29.06 -34.93
C PRO A 154 4.76 -30.59 -35.07
N ALA A 155 4.69 -31.14 -36.28
CA ALA A 155 4.88 -32.58 -36.55
C ALA A 155 6.35 -33.05 -36.48
N TYR A 156 7.31 -32.13 -36.42
CA TYR A 156 8.73 -32.42 -36.64
C TYR A 156 9.62 -31.84 -35.55
N VAL A 157 10.29 -32.71 -34.82
CA VAL A 157 11.44 -32.34 -33.98
C VAL A 157 12.58 -31.89 -34.90
N TRP A 158 13.29 -30.83 -34.50
CA TRP A 158 14.13 -29.95 -35.34
C TRP A 158 13.38 -29.14 -36.41
N GLY A 159 12.04 -29.13 -36.40
CA GLY A 159 11.22 -28.30 -37.28
C GLY A 159 11.23 -26.80 -36.94
N GLY A 160 11.66 -26.42 -35.73
CA GLY A 160 11.81 -25.04 -35.28
C GLY A 160 11.65 -24.89 -33.76
N ASP A 161 12.33 -23.90 -33.18
CA ASP A 161 12.25 -23.47 -31.78
C ASP A 161 11.65 -22.05 -31.69
N ALA A 162 10.90 -21.73 -30.63
CA ALA A 162 10.15 -20.47 -30.58
C ALA A 162 10.97 -19.25 -30.13
N LEU A 163 11.70 -19.36 -29.00
CA LEU A 163 12.69 -18.38 -28.54
C LEU A 163 14.03 -19.08 -28.28
N THR A 164 15.11 -18.54 -28.84
CA THR A 164 16.49 -19.03 -28.68
C THR A 164 17.35 -17.95 -28.00
N PHE A 165 18.09 -18.32 -26.96
CA PHE A 165 19.04 -17.47 -26.25
C PHE A 165 20.41 -18.16 -26.28
N ASP A 166 21.48 -17.50 -26.74
CA ASP A 166 22.83 -18.09 -26.69
C ASP A 166 23.87 -16.97 -26.63
N GLY A 167 24.43 -16.72 -25.44
CA GLY A 167 25.36 -15.61 -25.22
C GLY A 167 24.66 -14.25 -25.19
N SER A 168 23.63 -14.11 -24.35
CA SER A 168 22.73 -12.94 -24.31
C SER A 168 22.65 -12.28 -22.93
N SER A 169 22.11 -11.05 -22.83
CA SER A 169 21.92 -10.41 -21.51
C SER A 169 20.83 -9.35 -21.41
N SER A 170 20.26 -9.18 -20.21
CA SER A 170 19.26 -8.14 -19.92
C SER A 170 18.06 -8.22 -20.89
N ILE A 171 17.38 -9.37 -20.91
CA ILE A 171 16.24 -9.62 -21.80
C ILE A 171 14.97 -9.91 -20.98
N TRP A 172 13.86 -9.28 -21.37
CA TRP A 172 12.56 -9.47 -20.76
C TRP A 172 11.54 -9.95 -21.78
N ILE A 173 11.00 -11.15 -21.55
CA ILE A 173 9.92 -11.76 -22.32
C ILE A 173 8.66 -11.76 -21.46
N ASP A 174 7.63 -11.07 -21.92
CA ASP A 174 6.46 -10.75 -21.11
C ASP A 174 5.12 -10.93 -21.84
N HIS A 175 4.13 -11.57 -21.22
CA HIS A 175 2.82 -11.81 -21.85
C HIS A 175 2.91 -12.51 -23.23
N VAL A 176 3.95 -13.31 -23.50
CA VAL A 176 4.13 -14.01 -24.77
C VAL A 176 3.43 -15.37 -24.74
N GLU A 177 2.64 -15.68 -25.77
CA GLU A 177 2.13 -17.03 -26.00
C GLU A 177 3.06 -17.79 -26.97
N THR A 178 3.40 -19.03 -26.63
CA THR A 178 4.03 -19.99 -27.54
C THR A 178 3.16 -21.25 -27.67
N SER A 179 2.84 -21.66 -28.90
CA SER A 179 2.02 -22.85 -29.21
C SER A 179 2.43 -23.52 -30.51
N LEU A 180 2.15 -24.81 -30.66
CA LEU A 180 2.34 -25.56 -31.93
C LEU A 180 3.77 -25.47 -32.48
N ILE A 181 4.75 -25.75 -31.61
CA ILE A 181 6.19 -25.69 -31.90
C ILE A 181 6.72 -27.12 -32.15
N GLY A 182 7.61 -27.29 -33.14
CA GLY A 182 8.18 -28.59 -33.52
C GLY A 182 9.18 -29.14 -32.50
N ARG A 183 9.99 -28.27 -31.90
CA ARG A 183 10.88 -28.59 -30.77
C ARG A 183 10.65 -27.58 -29.63
N VAL A 184 11.67 -26.89 -29.12
CA VAL A 184 11.62 -26.21 -27.81
C VAL A 184 10.84 -24.91 -27.87
N HIS A 185 10.02 -24.62 -26.85
CA HIS A 185 9.42 -23.29 -26.71
C HIS A 185 10.52 -22.28 -26.35
N TYR A 186 11.25 -22.48 -25.25
CA TYR A 186 12.41 -21.62 -24.88
C TYR A 186 13.70 -22.44 -24.77
N VAL A 187 14.64 -22.25 -25.69
CA VAL A 187 15.97 -22.88 -25.64
C VAL A 187 17.04 -21.84 -25.27
N PHE A 188 17.83 -22.19 -24.26
CA PHE A 188 19.04 -21.48 -23.85
C PHE A 188 20.21 -22.38 -24.23
N GLY A 189 21.06 -21.91 -25.15
CA GLY A 189 22.24 -22.60 -25.63
C GLY A 189 23.35 -22.69 -24.58
N TYR A 190 24.56 -23.04 -25.00
CA TYR A 190 25.66 -23.34 -24.08
C TYR A 190 26.46 -22.10 -23.64
N GLU A 191 26.31 -20.95 -24.31
CA GLU A 191 26.92 -19.68 -23.91
C GLU A 191 26.08 -18.96 -22.84
N ALA A 192 26.67 -17.98 -22.15
CA ALA A 192 26.07 -17.34 -20.97
C ALA A 192 24.86 -16.43 -21.25
N ASN A 193 23.75 -16.63 -20.54
CA ASN A 193 22.53 -15.81 -20.62
C ASN A 193 22.19 -15.15 -19.28
N SER A 194 22.72 -13.94 -19.07
CA SER A 194 22.63 -13.24 -17.77
C SER A 194 21.47 -12.23 -17.71
N GLN A 195 20.89 -12.03 -16.53
CA GLN A 195 19.82 -11.04 -16.33
C GLN A 195 18.60 -11.26 -17.26
N ILE A 196 18.04 -12.46 -17.25
CA ILE A 196 16.89 -12.82 -18.08
C ILE A 196 15.64 -12.89 -17.20
N THR A 197 14.53 -12.29 -17.66
CA THR A 197 13.23 -12.41 -16.99
C THR A 197 12.18 -12.89 -17.99
N LEU A 198 11.53 -14.00 -17.63
CA LEU A 198 10.40 -14.59 -18.33
C LEU A 198 9.20 -14.45 -17.40
N SER A 199 8.27 -13.53 -17.71
CA SER A 199 7.08 -13.27 -16.90
C SER A 199 5.78 -13.30 -17.69
N ASN A 200 4.65 -13.63 -17.04
CA ASN A 200 3.32 -13.54 -17.64
C ASN A 200 3.09 -14.43 -18.90
N ASN A 201 4.03 -15.31 -19.25
CA ASN A 201 3.99 -16.02 -20.52
C ASN A 201 3.11 -17.26 -20.47
N PHE A 202 2.52 -17.62 -21.61
CA PHE A 202 1.74 -18.84 -21.77
C PHE A 202 2.48 -19.83 -22.69
N LEU A 203 3.02 -20.89 -22.09
CA LEU A 203 3.58 -22.04 -22.80
C LEU A 203 2.46 -23.05 -22.99
N ASN A 204 1.83 -23.01 -24.16
CA ASN A 204 0.73 -23.90 -24.50
C ASN A 204 1.27 -25.12 -25.25
N GLY A 205 1.46 -26.21 -24.51
CA GLY A 205 1.92 -27.50 -25.03
C GLY A 205 0.85 -28.31 -25.76
N GLU A 206 -0.38 -27.79 -25.92
CA GLU A 206 -1.41 -28.48 -26.69
C GLU A 206 -1.03 -28.56 -28.18
N THR A 207 -0.89 -29.79 -28.66
CA THR A 207 -0.47 -30.10 -30.03
C THR A 207 -1.25 -31.28 -30.60
N THR A 208 -1.29 -31.38 -31.94
CA THR A 208 -1.78 -32.58 -32.64
C THR A 208 -0.70 -33.65 -32.76
N TYR A 209 0.58 -33.27 -32.63
CA TYR A 209 1.73 -34.15 -32.77
C TYR A 209 2.62 -34.04 -31.53
N SER A 210 2.86 -35.14 -30.82
CA SER A 210 3.79 -35.20 -29.67
C SER A 210 4.66 -36.46 -29.71
N THR A 211 5.73 -36.47 -28.92
CA THR A 211 6.56 -37.67 -28.69
C THR A 211 5.80 -38.79 -27.95
N GLY A 212 4.76 -38.44 -27.18
CA GLY A 212 3.85 -39.39 -26.54
C GLY A 212 2.70 -39.88 -27.43
N CYS A 213 2.55 -39.33 -28.64
CA CYS A 213 1.43 -39.57 -29.56
C CYS A 213 0.04 -39.27 -28.94
N ASP A 214 -0.01 -38.29 -28.03
CA ASP A 214 -1.09 -38.01 -27.07
C ASP A 214 -1.52 -36.52 -27.02
N GLY A 215 -0.79 -35.64 -27.70
CA GLY A 215 -1.02 -34.20 -27.74
C GLY A 215 -0.45 -33.38 -26.57
N TYR A 216 0.54 -33.92 -25.83
CA TYR A 216 1.30 -33.22 -24.79
C TYR A 216 2.73 -32.91 -25.24
N GLN A 217 3.11 -31.64 -25.25
CA GLN A 217 4.45 -31.21 -25.71
C GLN A 217 5.56 -31.64 -24.74
N TYR A 218 6.56 -32.38 -25.24
CA TYR A 218 7.73 -32.79 -24.45
C TYR A 218 8.81 -31.72 -24.38
N TRP A 219 8.85 -30.82 -25.36
CA TRP A 219 9.91 -29.84 -25.57
C TRP A 219 9.54 -28.46 -24.99
N GLY A 220 9.39 -28.36 -23.66
CA GLY A 220 9.05 -27.08 -23.01
C GLY A 220 10.18 -26.05 -23.06
N MET A 221 11.15 -26.21 -22.16
CA MET A 221 12.27 -25.31 -21.93
C MET A 221 13.56 -26.11 -21.75
N GLU A 222 14.61 -25.74 -22.46
CA GLU A 222 15.94 -26.37 -22.39
C GLU A 222 16.93 -25.33 -21.88
N LEU A 223 17.37 -25.47 -20.63
CA LEU A 223 18.20 -24.49 -19.90
C LEU A 223 19.58 -25.10 -19.61
N VAL A 224 20.52 -24.94 -20.55
CA VAL A 224 21.86 -25.59 -20.49
C VAL A 224 23.03 -24.60 -20.51
N GLY A 225 22.76 -23.31 -20.29
CA GLY A 225 23.74 -22.23 -20.43
C GLY A 225 24.77 -22.14 -19.30
N ALA A 226 25.90 -21.53 -19.65
CA ALA A 226 27.03 -21.31 -18.76
C ALA A 226 26.84 -20.00 -17.97
N ASP A 227 26.52 -20.09 -16.68
CA ASP A 227 26.27 -18.94 -15.78
C ASP A 227 24.98 -18.16 -16.09
N ASP A 228 23.97 -18.87 -16.60
CA ASP A 228 22.63 -18.30 -16.82
C ASP A 228 22.02 -17.77 -15.52
N SER A 229 21.29 -16.65 -15.61
CA SER A 229 20.48 -16.13 -14.51
C SER A 229 19.09 -15.77 -15.02
N ILE A 230 18.13 -16.65 -14.75
CA ILE A 230 16.77 -16.62 -15.28
C ILE A 230 15.75 -16.46 -14.14
N THR A 231 15.04 -15.34 -14.10
CA THR A 231 13.80 -15.20 -13.32
C THR A 231 12.65 -15.71 -14.17
N PHE A 232 12.14 -16.88 -13.84
CA PHE A 232 10.93 -17.45 -14.44
C PHE A 232 9.77 -17.21 -13.50
N LYS A 233 9.18 -16.03 -13.57
CA LYS A 233 8.10 -15.64 -12.67
C LYS A 233 6.78 -15.89 -13.36
N ASN A 234 5.75 -16.34 -12.65
CA ASN A 234 4.41 -15.89 -13.01
C ASN A 234 3.92 -16.34 -14.43
N ASN A 235 4.44 -17.46 -14.94
CA ASN A 235 4.09 -18.04 -16.25
C ASN A 235 3.08 -19.19 -16.09
N TYR A 236 2.37 -19.52 -17.16
CA TYR A 236 1.49 -20.69 -17.25
C TYR A 236 2.07 -21.71 -18.25
N LEU A 237 2.38 -22.92 -17.78
CA LEU A 237 2.71 -24.07 -18.60
C LEU A 237 1.54 -25.04 -18.58
N TYR A 238 1.02 -25.36 -19.76
CA TYR A 238 -0.14 -26.23 -19.94
C TYR A 238 0.20 -27.39 -20.88
N LYS A 239 -0.27 -28.61 -20.54
CA LYS A 239 -0.27 -29.77 -21.45
C LYS A 239 1.12 -30.16 -21.95
N THR A 240 2.04 -30.37 -21.00
CA THR A 240 3.44 -30.76 -21.25
C THR A 240 3.71 -32.20 -20.82
N SER A 241 4.78 -32.82 -21.30
CA SER A 241 5.16 -34.21 -20.95
C SER A 241 6.62 -34.37 -20.51
N GLY A 242 7.42 -33.30 -20.60
CA GLY A 242 8.82 -33.26 -20.22
C GLY A 242 9.36 -31.83 -20.27
N ARG A 243 10.62 -31.67 -19.87
CA ARG A 243 11.41 -30.44 -20.06
C ARG A 243 10.67 -29.17 -19.66
N ALA A 244 10.07 -29.14 -18.49
CA ALA A 244 9.29 -28.01 -17.99
C ALA A 244 9.80 -27.53 -16.60
N PRO A 245 11.06 -27.09 -16.46
CA PRO A 245 12.13 -27.03 -17.45
C PRO A 245 13.07 -28.26 -17.42
N ALA A 246 13.88 -28.44 -18.46
CA ALA A 246 15.17 -29.11 -18.34
C ALA A 246 16.20 -28.09 -17.84
N LEU A 247 16.81 -28.33 -16.68
CA LEU A 247 17.67 -27.39 -15.95
C LEU A 247 19.04 -28.02 -15.65
N SER A 248 20.04 -27.65 -16.45
CA SER A 248 21.43 -28.13 -16.41
C SER A 248 22.41 -26.95 -16.59
N GLY A 249 23.65 -27.19 -17.05
CA GLY A 249 24.69 -26.17 -17.12
C GLY A 249 25.09 -25.66 -15.74
N THR A 250 25.31 -24.35 -15.62
CA THR A 250 25.46 -23.65 -14.32
C THR A 250 24.36 -22.59 -14.13
N THR A 251 23.16 -22.91 -14.63
CA THR A 251 21.97 -22.06 -14.65
C THR A 251 21.44 -21.77 -13.25
N LYS A 252 21.15 -20.50 -12.95
CA LYS A 252 20.41 -20.04 -11.75
C LYS A 252 18.97 -19.70 -12.14
N PHE A 253 18.02 -20.55 -11.77
CA PHE A 253 16.62 -20.48 -12.20
C PHE A 253 15.67 -20.18 -11.03
N HIS A 254 15.13 -18.96 -10.96
CA HIS A 254 14.15 -18.55 -9.94
C HIS A 254 12.72 -18.68 -10.45
N ALA A 255 12.00 -19.68 -9.96
CA ALA A 255 10.58 -19.89 -10.20
C ALA A 255 9.71 -19.40 -9.02
N CYS A 256 9.10 -18.19 -9.12
CA CYS A 256 8.01 -17.77 -8.21
C CYS A 256 6.65 -17.77 -8.92
N ASN A 257 5.63 -18.33 -8.26
CA ASN A 257 4.19 -18.22 -8.59
C ASN A 257 3.71 -18.70 -9.97
N ASN A 258 4.53 -19.44 -10.72
CA ASN A 258 4.10 -20.05 -11.99
C ASN A 258 3.05 -21.14 -11.76
N VAL A 259 2.34 -21.51 -12.81
CA VAL A 259 1.39 -22.63 -12.83
C VAL A 259 1.85 -23.67 -13.84
N TRP A 260 2.09 -24.89 -13.37
CA TRP A 260 2.17 -26.10 -14.18
C TRP A 260 0.83 -26.82 -14.07
N SER A 261 0.15 -27.03 -15.19
CA SER A 261 -1.11 -27.76 -15.25
C SER A 261 -1.08 -28.82 -16.33
N ASP A 262 -1.65 -29.99 -16.01
CA ASP A 262 -1.91 -31.06 -16.98
C ASP A 262 -0.57 -31.54 -17.59
N ASN A 263 0.26 -32.21 -16.79
CA ASN A 263 1.50 -32.84 -17.26
C ASN A 263 1.47 -34.34 -17.03
N ASN A 264 1.54 -35.10 -18.12
CA ASN A 264 1.34 -36.55 -18.11
C ASN A 264 2.64 -37.37 -18.06
N GLY A 265 3.79 -36.70 -17.94
CA GLY A 265 5.12 -37.30 -17.86
C GLY A 265 5.87 -36.72 -16.66
N HIS A 266 6.88 -35.88 -16.92
CA HIS A 266 7.57 -35.13 -15.87
C HIS A 266 7.69 -33.62 -16.17
N ALA A 267 7.88 -32.83 -15.12
CA ALA A 267 8.15 -31.40 -15.23
C ALA A 267 9.65 -31.11 -15.25
N ILE A 268 10.35 -31.27 -14.13
CA ILE A 268 11.75 -30.86 -13.97
C ILE A 268 12.67 -32.04 -14.32
N GLU A 269 13.60 -31.83 -15.24
CA GLU A 269 14.75 -32.73 -15.50
C GLU A 269 16.07 -31.97 -15.37
N GLY A 270 17.17 -32.66 -15.06
CA GLY A 270 18.50 -32.06 -14.92
C GLY A 270 19.58 -33.10 -14.69
N ASN A 271 20.75 -32.89 -15.28
CA ASN A 271 21.88 -33.84 -15.26
C ASN A 271 23.27 -33.18 -15.07
N GLU A 272 23.30 -31.87 -14.82
CA GLU A 272 24.53 -31.11 -14.55
C GLU A 272 24.34 -30.16 -13.34
N GLN A 273 25.10 -29.08 -13.24
CA GLN A 273 25.20 -28.23 -12.03
C GLN A 273 24.11 -27.14 -11.95
N GLY A 274 22.93 -27.38 -12.52
CA GLY A 274 21.80 -26.45 -12.49
C GLY A 274 21.31 -26.15 -11.08
N GLN A 275 20.93 -24.90 -10.80
CA GLN A 275 20.43 -24.41 -9.52
C GLN A 275 18.99 -23.88 -9.67
N GLY A 276 18.02 -24.55 -9.04
CA GLY A 276 16.60 -24.22 -9.16
C GLY A 276 15.94 -23.85 -7.84
N LEU A 277 15.37 -22.65 -7.74
CA LEU A 277 14.53 -22.22 -6.61
C LEU A 277 13.07 -22.12 -7.05
N PHE A 278 12.21 -23.01 -6.56
CA PHE A 278 10.79 -23.05 -6.85
C PHE A 278 9.97 -22.73 -5.59
N GLU A 279 9.35 -21.55 -5.57
CA GLU A 279 8.53 -21.06 -4.45
C GLU A 279 7.17 -20.47 -4.91
N GLY A 280 6.12 -20.59 -4.10
CA GLY A 280 4.80 -20.01 -4.41
C GLY A 280 4.09 -20.58 -5.65
N ASN A 281 4.67 -21.57 -6.33
CA ASN A 281 4.18 -22.12 -7.59
C ASN A 281 2.95 -23.01 -7.38
N VAL A 282 2.26 -23.35 -8.46
CA VAL A 282 1.17 -24.34 -8.45
C VAL A 282 1.49 -25.45 -9.43
N PHE A 283 1.48 -26.69 -8.94
CA PHE A 283 1.53 -27.90 -9.74
C PHE A 283 0.18 -28.59 -9.61
N THR A 284 -0.58 -28.68 -10.70
CA THR A 284 -1.86 -29.40 -10.75
C THR A 284 -1.83 -30.46 -11.84
N ASP A 285 -2.18 -31.68 -11.46
CA ASP A 285 -2.23 -32.83 -12.37
C ASP A 285 -0.88 -33.04 -13.10
N VAL A 286 0.24 -32.90 -12.37
CA VAL A 286 1.61 -33.13 -12.85
C VAL A 286 2.09 -34.49 -12.38
N THR A 287 2.26 -35.43 -13.30
CA THR A 287 2.50 -36.85 -13.01
C THR A 287 3.79 -37.07 -12.21
N ASN A 288 4.88 -36.38 -12.58
CA ASN A 288 6.10 -36.29 -11.78
C ASN A 288 6.68 -34.87 -11.83
N ILE A 289 6.91 -34.24 -10.68
CA ILE A 289 7.50 -32.89 -10.64
C ILE A 289 9.03 -32.99 -10.77
N ALA A 290 9.65 -33.85 -9.96
CA ALA A 290 11.07 -34.18 -9.98
C ALA A 290 11.30 -35.42 -9.10
N ASP A 291 12.21 -36.31 -9.51
CA ASP A 291 12.77 -37.35 -8.63
C ASP A 291 14.19 -37.74 -9.07
N ASP A 292 14.85 -38.65 -8.35
CA ASP A 292 16.21 -39.14 -8.62
C ASP A 292 16.41 -39.77 -10.02
N THR A 293 15.33 -39.99 -10.79
CA THR A 293 15.39 -40.50 -12.19
C THR A 293 15.27 -39.41 -13.25
N THR A 294 14.78 -38.22 -12.90
CA THR A 294 14.76 -37.04 -13.79
C THR A 294 15.77 -35.98 -13.38
N TRP A 295 16.14 -35.92 -12.09
CA TRP A 295 17.10 -34.99 -11.51
C TRP A 295 18.37 -35.74 -11.07
N GLU A 296 19.23 -36.06 -12.04
CA GLU A 296 20.47 -36.84 -11.84
C GLU A 296 21.59 -36.03 -11.15
N ALA A 297 21.60 -34.71 -11.32
CA ALA A 297 22.57 -33.80 -10.68
C ALA A 297 22.02 -32.36 -10.57
N GLY A 298 22.68 -31.54 -9.75
CA GLY A 298 22.37 -30.12 -9.55
C GLY A 298 21.93 -29.82 -8.12
N SER A 299 21.38 -28.63 -7.90
CA SER A 299 20.79 -28.20 -6.63
C SER A 299 19.37 -27.69 -6.86
N LEU A 300 18.41 -28.26 -6.13
CA LEU A 300 16.99 -27.96 -6.31
C LEU A 300 16.35 -27.71 -4.94
N PHE A 301 15.62 -26.59 -4.84
CA PHE A 301 14.74 -26.28 -3.72
C PHE A 301 13.29 -26.19 -4.23
N LEU A 302 12.44 -27.10 -3.76
CA LEU A 302 11.00 -27.09 -3.97
C LEU A 302 10.32 -26.74 -2.64
N SER A 303 9.74 -25.55 -2.56
CA SER A 303 9.05 -25.10 -1.34
C SER A 303 7.86 -26.00 -0.99
N SER A 304 7.74 -26.42 0.26
CA SER A 304 6.61 -27.25 0.70
C SER A 304 5.29 -26.48 0.75
N ALA A 305 4.18 -27.22 0.60
CA ALA A 305 2.82 -26.66 0.74
C ALA A 305 2.47 -26.29 2.18
N ASP A 306 2.92 -27.08 3.16
CA ASP A 306 2.67 -26.82 4.59
C ASP A 306 3.62 -25.75 5.18
N GLY A 307 4.66 -25.35 4.45
CA GLY A 307 5.66 -24.37 4.87
C GLY A 307 6.88 -24.96 5.59
N SER A 308 6.90 -26.28 5.84
CA SER A 308 8.04 -26.98 6.43
C SER A 308 9.32 -26.82 5.59
N GLY A 309 10.40 -26.32 6.20
CA GLY A 309 11.70 -26.11 5.57
C GLY A 309 11.83 -24.82 4.72
N ASN A 310 10.74 -24.08 4.49
CA ASN A 310 10.78 -22.85 3.70
C ASN A 310 11.52 -21.70 4.41
N ASP A 311 11.70 -21.79 5.72
CA ASP A 311 12.51 -20.88 6.54
C ASP A 311 14.02 -20.99 6.26
N ALA A 312 14.49 -22.09 5.65
CA ALA A 312 15.88 -22.25 5.24
C ALA A 312 16.36 -21.12 4.29
N CYS A 313 15.46 -20.62 3.43
CA CYS A 313 15.73 -19.52 2.50
C CYS A 313 16.08 -18.20 3.21
N SER A 314 15.55 -17.98 4.42
CA SER A 314 15.66 -16.71 5.17
C SER A 314 17.11 -16.28 5.40
N SER A 315 18.02 -17.25 5.54
CA SER A 315 19.45 -17.01 5.77
C SER A 315 20.22 -16.53 4.53
N TYR A 316 19.67 -16.73 3.33
CA TYR A 316 20.35 -16.47 2.05
C TYR A 316 19.68 -15.34 1.27
N ILE A 317 18.34 -15.36 1.17
CA ILE A 317 17.56 -14.40 0.36
C ILE A 317 16.84 -13.35 1.23
N GLY A 318 17.09 -13.34 2.54
CA GLY A 318 16.56 -12.37 3.50
C GLY A 318 15.08 -12.52 3.85
N ARG A 319 14.45 -13.62 3.42
CA ARG A 319 13.07 -14.01 3.73
C ARG A 319 12.86 -15.51 3.55
N ASP A 320 11.84 -16.04 4.22
CA ASP A 320 11.37 -17.40 4.00
C ASP A 320 10.86 -17.55 2.54
N CYS A 321 10.92 -18.77 2.01
CA CYS A 321 10.36 -19.09 0.72
C CYS A 321 8.81 -19.15 0.77
N ALA A 322 8.17 -18.72 -0.32
CA ALA A 322 6.73 -18.86 -0.47
C ALA A 322 6.34 -20.33 -0.66
N SER A 323 5.27 -20.80 -0.01
CA SER A 323 4.80 -22.19 -0.12
C SER A 323 4.18 -22.47 -1.48
N SER A 324 4.60 -23.55 -2.17
CA SER A 324 3.99 -24.00 -3.43
C SER A 324 2.81 -24.94 -3.19
N ILE A 325 1.85 -24.98 -4.11
CA ILE A 325 0.64 -25.82 -4.03
C ILE A 325 0.81 -27.04 -4.93
N TYR A 326 0.48 -28.22 -4.40
CA TYR A 326 0.53 -29.50 -5.12
C TYR A 326 -0.86 -30.14 -5.12
N THR A 327 -1.45 -30.31 -6.30
CA THR A 327 -2.78 -30.92 -6.49
C THR A 327 -2.66 -32.08 -7.47
N ASN A 328 -3.12 -33.28 -7.10
CA ASN A 328 -3.05 -34.49 -7.94
C ASN A 328 -1.67 -34.76 -8.59
N SER A 329 -0.59 -34.30 -7.95
CA SER A 329 0.76 -34.31 -8.54
C SER A 329 1.70 -35.23 -7.75
N GLY A 330 2.64 -35.87 -8.46
CA GLY A 330 3.64 -36.77 -7.91
C GLY A 330 5.05 -36.17 -7.91
N GLY A 331 5.97 -36.77 -7.15
CA GLY A 331 7.37 -36.33 -7.06
C GLY A 331 7.55 -35.01 -6.27
N GLY A 332 8.78 -34.52 -6.26
CA GLY A 332 9.16 -33.26 -5.63
C GLY A 332 9.39 -33.31 -4.11
N GLU A 333 9.26 -34.46 -3.46
CA GLU A 333 9.61 -34.64 -2.04
C GLU A 333 11.14 -34.64 -1.84
N GLY A 334 11.63 -34.03 -0.76
CA GLY A 334 13.04 -34.10 -0.33
C GLY A 334 13.97 -32.99 -0.83
N TYR A 335 13.56 -32.19 -1.81
CA TYR A 335 14.35 -31.06 -2.35
C TYR A 335 14.25 -29.80 -1.47
N THR A 336 14.87 -29.82 -0.29
CA THR A 336 14.76 -28.74 0.73
C THR A 336 16.10 -28.09 1.13
N ASP A 337 17.19 -28.38 0.42
CA ASP A 337 18.48 -27.71 0.66
C ASP A 337 18.51 -26.32 0.01
N ALA A 338 18.46 -25.27 0.83
CA ALA A 338 18.55 -23.88 0.38
C ALA A 338 19.99 -23.34 0.32
N SER A 339 21.02 -24.13 0.66
CA SER A 339 22.38 -23.62 0.87
C SER A 339 23.06 -23.06 -0.39
N PHE A 340 22.71 -23.58 -1.56
CA PHE A 340 23.18 -23.08 -2.86
C PHE A 340 22.74 -21.63 -3.14
N LEU A 341 21.71 -21.11 -2.46
CA LEU A 341 21.27 -19.71 -2.60
C LEU A 341 22.33 -18.71 -2.08
N SER A 342 23.37 -19.18 -1.39
CA SER A 342 24.55 -18.36 -1.09
C SER A 342 25.29 -17.89 -2.35
N ASP A 343 25.22 -18.62 -3.47
CA ASP A 343 25.77 -18.24 -4.77
C ASP A 343 24.95 -17.13 -5.47
N TRP A 344 23.78 -16.76 -4.91
CA TRP A 344 22.82 -15.82 -5.50
C TRP A 344 22.85 -14.44 -4.82
N ALA A 345 23.79 -14.18 -3.90
CA ALA A 345 23.80 -13.02 -3.01
C ALA A 345 23.78 -11.65 -3.72
N ASP A 346 24.35 -11.55 -4.92
CA ASP A 346 24.39 -10.32 -5.73
C ASP A 346 23.19 -10.17 -6.69
N LEU A 347 22.25 -11.13 -6.71
CA LEU A 347 21.11 -11.14 -7.62
C LEU A 347 19.84 -10.53 -6.99
N THR A 348 19.04 -9.86 -7.82
CA THR A 348 17.73 -9.36 -7.39
C THR A 348 16.69 -10.47 -7.46
N ILE A 349 16.43 -11.12 -6.32
CA ILE A 349 15.34 -12.11 -6.14
C ILE A 349 14.07 -11.37 -5.67
N ALA A 350 12.89 -11.77 -6.14
CA ALA A 350 11.63 -11.03 -5.86
C ALA A 350 10.58 -11.88 -5.06
N GLU A 351 9.66 -11.28 -4.25
CA GLU A 351 8.78 -11.93 -3.21
C GLU A 351 7.49 -12.67 -3.76
N CYS A 352 6.37 -12.94 -3.04
CA CYS A 352 5.04 -13.42 -3.57
C CYS A 352 3.79 -13.03 -2.61
N SER A 353 2.57 -12.46 -2.97
CA SER A 353 1.46 -12.04 -1.97
C SER A 353 -0.04 -11.57 -2.24
N ALA A 354 -0.82 -11.05 -1.21
CA ALA A 354 -2.27 -10.63 -1.07
C ALA A 354 -2.66 -9.44 -0.09
N GLY A 355 -3.61 -8.51 -0.39
CA GLY A 355 -4.02 -7.34 0.45
C GLY A 355 -5.28 -7.38 1.37
N PRO A 356 -5.52 -6.41 2.30
CA PRO A 356 -6.34 -6.58 3.53
C PRO A 356 -7.82 -6.90 3.31
N SER A 357 -8.48 -6.22 2.36
CA SER A 357 -9.90 -6.47 2.05
C SER A 357 -10.10 -7.84 1.39
N GLY A 358 -9.12 -8.32 0.63
CA GLY A 358 -9.08 -9.69 0.12
C GLY A 358 -8.91 -10.71 1.24
N LEU A 359 -8.03 -10.44 2.21
CA LEU A 359 -7.83 -11.30 3.38
C LEU A 359 -9.12 -11.42 4.22
N ALA A 360 -9.81 -10.30 4.49
CA ALA A 360 -11.09 -10.31 5.20
C ALA A 360 -12.17 -11.16 4.49
N MET A 361 -12.21 -11.11 3.15
CA MET A 361 -13.13 -11.91 2.34
C MET A 361 -12.76 -13.41 2.38
N ALA A 362 -11.48 -13.74 2.17
CA ALA A 362 -11.01 -15.12 2.19
C ALA A 362 -11.26 -15.79 3.54
N LYS A 363 -10.86 -15.13 4.65
CA LYS A 363 -11.16 -15.56 6.02
C LYS A 363 -12.67 -15.78 6.21
N THR A 364 -13.50 -14.85 5.74
CA THR A 364 -14.96 -14.97 5.89
C THR A 364 -15.50 -16.23 5.21
N LEU A 365 -15.10 -16.49 3.96
CA LEU A 365 -15.54 -17.64 3.19
C LEU A 365 -15.08 -18.98 3.81
N LEU A 366 -13.87 -19.02 4.39
CA LEU A 366 -13.28 -20.22 5.01
C LEU A 366 -13.77 -20.53 6.44
N GLN A 367 -13.98 -19.49 7.24
CA GLN A 367 -14.15 -19.62 8.68
C GLN A 367 -15.60 -19.48 9.14
N ASN A 368 -16.38 -18.59 8.53
CA ASN A 368 -17.74 -18.29 8.97
C ASN A 368 -18.80 -19.28 8.44
N PHE A 369 -18.39 -20.21 7.56
CA PHE A 369 -19.25 -21.23 6.96
C PHE A 369 -18.72 -22.65 7.26
N PRO A 370 -19.54 -23.70 7.08
CA PRO A 370 -19.07 -25.08 7.15
C PRO A 370 -17.93 -25.36 6.15
N PRO A 371 -16.96 -26.22 6.49
CA PRO A 371 -15.94 -26.67 5.54
C PRO A 371 -16.57 -27.21 4.25
N GLY A 372 -16.06 -26.78 3.11
CA GLY A 372 -16.58 -27.17 1.78
C GLY A 372 -17.73 -26.30 1.23
N THR A 373 -18.28 -25.34 1.99
CA THR A 373 -19.26 -24.37 1.43
C THR A 373 -18.63 -23.43 0.39
N PHE A 374 -17.37 -23.04 0.61
CA PHE A 374 -16.60 -22.22 -0.32
C PHE A 374 -15.16 -22.73 -0.43
N SER A 375 -14.56 -22.55 -1.60
CA SER A 375 -13.13 -22.71 -1.86
C SER A 375 -12.62 -21.42 -2.50
N PRO A 376 -12.15 -20.44 -1.71
CA PRO A 376 -11.73 -19.14 -2.23
C PRO A 376 -10.31 -19.19 -2.82
N VAL A 377 -10.13 -18.46 -3.91
CA VAL A 377 -8.82 -18.12 -4.49
C VAL A 377 -8.69 -16.60 -4.48
N VAL A 378 -7.65 -16.08 -3.82
CA VAL A 378 -7.34 -14.65 -3.76
C VAL A 378 -6.28 -14.33 -4.80
N PHE A 379 -6.59 -13.51 -5.79
CA PHE A 379 -5.60 -12.99 -6.74
C PHE A 379 -5.09 -11.61 -6.27
N GLU A 380 -3.78 -11.45 -6.13
CA GLU A 380 -3.16 -10.13 -5.89
C GLU A 380 -1.82 -10.01 -6.62
N LYS A 381 -1.67 -8.89 -7.34
CA LYS A 381 -0.50 -8.53 -8.14
C LYS A 381 0.81 -8.37 -7.36
N LYS A 382 0.73 -7.93 -6.10
CA LYS A 382 1.90 -7.73 -5.25
C LYS A 382 2.61 -9.01 -4.85
N ARG A 383 3.85 -8.81 -4.41
CA ARG A 383 4.75 -9.84 -3.88
C ARG A 383 4.96 -9.81 -2.33
N ARG A 384 4.36 -8.90 -1.52
CA ARG A 384 4.19 -9.09 -0.05
C ARG A 384 2.82 -8.68 0.49
N ILE A 385 2.27 -9.42 1.47
CA ILE A 385 0.84 -9.29 1.82
C ILE A 385 0.58 -7.91 2.45
N GLY A 386 -0.64 -7.39 2.31
CA GLY A 386 -1.08 -6.13 2.92
C GLY A 386 -1.37 -4.97 1.97
N GLY A 387 -1.22 -5.13 0.66
CA GLY A 387 -1.71 -4.17 -0.34
C GLY A 387 -1.03 -2.81 -0.26
N LEU A 388 -1.69 -1.80 0.35
CA LEU A 388 -1.04 -0.52 0.69
C LEU A 388 0.04 -0.69 1.78
N TRP A 389 -0.23 -1.54 2.76
CA TRP A 389 0.63 -1.85 3.91
C TRP A 389 1.73 -2.87 3.60
N ALA A 390 1.84 -3.27 2.34
CA ALA A 390 2.93 -4.07 1.81
C ALA A 390 4.24 -3.26 1.75
N VAL A 391 4.82 -2.96 2.91
CA VAL A 391 6.04 -2.16 3.12
C VAL A 391 7.20 -3.04 3.57
N ASP A 392 8.43 -2.57 3.40
CA ASP A 392 9.63 -3.27 3.86
C ASP A 392 9.73 -3.25 5.40
N TYR A 393 10.30 -4.29 6.00
CA TYR A 393 10.65 -4.26 7.42
C TYR A 393 11.89 -3.37 7.62
N PRO A 394 11.87 -2.41 8.58
CA PRO A 394 12.98 -1.50 8.75
C PRO A 394 14.21 -2.18 9.38
N CYS A 395 15.38 -1.98 8.80
CA CYS A 395 16.65 -2.43 9.37
C CYS A 395 16.88 -1.78 10.75
N ILE A 396 17.12 -2.59 11.78
CA ILE A 396 17.32 -2.09 13.15
C ILE A 396 18.73 -1.47 13.28
N PRO A 397 18.86 -0.16 13.62
CA PRO A 397 20.15 0.43 13.93
C PRO A 397 20.72 -0.22 15.20
N GLY A 398 21.90 -0.82 15.09
CA GLY A 398 22.55 -1.52 16.21
C GLY A 398 22.70 -3.03 16.06
N SER A 399 22.12 -3.66 15.02
CA SER A 399 22.55 -5.01 14.63
C SER A 399 23.98 -4.95 14.09
N THR A 400 24.91 -5.66 14.73
CA THR A 400 26.34 -5.66 14.36
C THR A 400 26.67 -6.64 13.23
N SER A 401 25.99 -6.50 12.08
CA SER A 401 26.52 -6.95 10.79
C SER A 401 27.30 -5.81 10.13
N ALA A 402 28.62 -5.81 10.33
CA ALA A 402 29.50 -4.76 9.86
C ALA A 402 29.76 -4.84 8.33
N SER A 403 28.86 -4.26 7.53
CA SER A 403 29.10 -4.01 6.10
C SER A 403 28.43 -2.75 5.52
N ALA A 404 27.43 -2.16 6.19
CA ALA A 404 26.67 -1.01 5.68
C ALA A 404 27.39 0.36 5.73
N ALA A 405 28.71 0.40 5.95
CA ALA A 405 29.52 1.62 5.94
C ALA A 405 30.32 1.72 4.62
N GLY A 406 29.62 1.87 3.48
CA GLY A 406 30.30 2.00 2.19
C GLY A 406 29.43 1.98 0.92
N LEU A 407 28.14 1.60 0.99
CA LEU A 407 27.28 1.57 -0.20
C LEU A 407 26.78 2.98 -0.59
N PRO A 408 26.88 3.39 -1.86
CA PRO A 408 26.39 4.69 -2.32
C PRO A 408 24.87 4.75 -2.31
N SER A 409 24.31 5.93 -2.03
CA SER A 409 22.86 6.17 -1.90
C SER A 409 22.07 6.13 -3.23
N SER A 410 22.60 5.48 -4.27
CA SER A 410 22.03 5.39 -5.62
C SER A 410 21.29 4.08 -5.90
N ALA A 411 21.38 3.08 -5.02
CA ALA A 411 20.63 1.82 -5.12
C ALA A 411 19.19 1.97 -4.61
N TYR A 412 18.37 2.77 -5.31
CA TYR A 412 16.95 2.92 -5.02
C TYR A 412 16.18 1.67 -5.46
N ARG A 413 15.94 0.73 -4.52
CA ARG A 413 14.79 -0.19 -4.65
C ARG A 413 13.51 0.65 -4.75
N PRO A 414 12.51 0.29 -5.57
CA PRO A 414 11.23 0.99 -5.61
C PRO A 414 10.53 0.90 -4.25
N ARG A 415 10.58 1.98 -3.45
CA ARG A 415 9.84 2.04 -2.18
C ARG A 415 8.34 1.98 -2.48
N GLY A 416 7.59 1.20 -1.70
CA GLY A 416 6.12 1.18 -1.77
C GLY A 416 5.53 2.56 -1.47
N PHE A 417 4.22 2.77 -1.68
CA PHE A 417 3.56 4.09 -1.52
C PHE A 417 3.56 4.70 -0.10
N VAL A 418 4.13 4.01 0.89
CA VAL A 418 4.06 4.30 2.32
C VAL A 418 5.41 4.01 2.96
N ASP A 419 5.92 4.94 3.77
CA ASP A 419 7.10 4.73 4.62
C ASP A 419 6.79 3.61 5.63
N PRO A 420 7.66 2.60 5.81
CA PRO A 420 7.55 1.62 6.90
C PRO A 420 7.23 2.22 8.27
N TRP A 421 7.79 3.38 8.60
CA TRP A 421 7.62 4.10 9.86
C TRP A 421 6.40 5.04 9.90
N MET A 422 5.64 5.17 8.81
CA MET A 422 4.39 5.93 8.80
C MET A 422 3.40 5.32 9.81
N LYS A 423 2.93 6.12 10.77
CA LYS A 423 1.91 5.69 11.74
C LYS A 423 0.53 5.66 11.12
N THR A 424 -0.34 4.79 11.61
CA THR A 424 -1.78 4.88 11.33
C THR A 424 -2.37 6.19 11.88
N ASN A 425 -3.36 6.73 11.18
CA ASN A 425 -4.10 7.92 11.62
C ASN A 425 -5.31 7.59 12.52
N LEU A 426 -5.70 6.32 12.61
CA LEU A 426 -6.67 5.77 13.57
C LEU A 426 -5.95 4.81 14.51
N SER A 427 -6.50 4.58 15.71
CA SER A 427 -5.88 3.70 16.68
C SER A 427 -5.89 2.23 16.25
N ARG A 428 -5.04 1.43 16.91
CA ARG A 428 -5.00 -0.04 16.79
C ARG A 428 -6.36 -0.72 16.96
N PHE A 429 -7.31 -0.09 17.66
CA PHE A 429 -8.65 -0.63 17.85
C PHE A 429 -9.56 -0.44 16.64
N SER A 430 -9.34 0.59 15.81
CA SER A 430 -10.07 0.78 14.54
C SER A 430 -9.35 0.19 13.33
N VAL A 431 -8.01 0.06 13.41
CA VAL A 431 -7.16 -0.64 12.43
C VAL A 431 -6.94 -2.08 12.89
N ALA A 432 -8.02 -2.85 12.96
CA ALA A 432 -8.03 -4.27 13.32
C ALA A 432 -9.21 -4.99 12.66
N PHE A 433 -9.14 -6.31 12.58
CA PHE A 433 -10.30 -7.17 12.38
C PHE A 433 -10.94 -7.53 13.73
N SER A 434 -12.18 -8.05 13.68
CA SER A 434 -12.96 -8.31 14.89
C SER A 434 -12.44 -9.44 15.78
N ASP A 435 -11.50 -10.26 15.30
CA ASP A 435 -11.09 -11.51 15.95
C ASP A 435 -9.59 -11.74 16.17
N LEU A 436 -8.72 -10.79 15.84
CA LEU A 436 -7.27 -10.86 16.13
C LEU A 436 -6.79 -9.63 16.91
N SER A 437 -6.19 -9.85 18.08
CA SER A 437 -5.57 -8.80 18.89
C SER A 437 -4.21 -8.37 18.34
N TRP A 438 -3.84 -7.13 18.62
CA TRP A 438 -2.52 -6.60 18.25
C TRP A 438 -1.38 -7.16 19.13
N GLU A 439 -1.71 -7.53 20.36
CA GLU A 439 -0.85 -8.23 21.32
C GLU A 439 -0.36 -9.57 20.72
N THR A 440 -1.29 -10.44 20.31
CA THR A 440 -0.98 -11.72 19.65
C THR A 440 -0.29 -11.51 18.30
N ALA A 441 -0.70 -10.51 17.53
CA ALA A 441 -0.12 -10.17 16.23
C ALA A 441 1.36 -9.76 16.29
N LEU A 442 1.73 -8.94 17.28
CA LEU A 442 3.12 -8.48 17.42
C LEU A 442 3.95 -9.42 18.31
N GLY A 443 3.32 -10.28 19.11
CA GLY A 443 3.97 -11.10 20.13
C GLY A 443 4.45 -10.26 21.31
N ARG A 444 3.64 -9.27 21.72
CA ARG A 444 3.97 -8.27 22.75
C ARG A 444 2.93 -8.27 23.87
N GLU A 445 3.35 -7.88 25.06
CA GLU A 445 2.42 -7.58 26.16
C GLU A 445 1.57 -6.33 25.82
N GLU A 446 0.38 -6.23 26.43
CA GLU A 446 -0.60 -5.15 26.24
C GLU A 446 0.00 -3.73 26.31
N GLY A 447 0.93 -3.49 27.24
CA GLY A 447 1.61 -2.20 27.40
C GLY A 447 2.73 -1.91 26.40
N ASP A 448 3.15 -2.89 25.58
CA ASP A 448 4.23 -2.75 24.59
C ASP A 448 3.70 -2.61 23.13
N VAL A 449 2.38 -2.63 22.96
CA VAL A 449 1.73 -2.40 21.67
C VAL A 449 1.46 -0.90 21.47
N PRO A 450 1.96 -0.27 20.39
CA PRO A 450 1.72 1.14 20.13
C PRO A 450 0.26 1.43 19.78
N VAL A 451 -0.28 2.51 20.34
CA VAL A 451 -1.67 2.96 20.11
C VAL A 451 -1.93 3.28 18.64
N PHE A 452 -0.94 3.82 17.95
CA PHE A 452 -0.94 4.09 16.50
C PHE A 452 0.23 3.31 15.87
N PRO A 453 0.00 2.06 15.40
CA PRO A 453 1.04 1.22 14.83
C PRO A 453 1.70 1.82 13.59
N CYS A 454 2.96 1.47 13.35
CA CYS A 454 3.67 1.84 12.11
C CYS A 454 3.22 0.93 10.96
N ALA A 455 3.41 1.36 9.71
CA ALA A 455 3.01 0.59 8.52
C ALA A 455 3.63 -0.83 8.48
N TRP A 456 4.87 -1.00 8.95
CA TRP A 456 5.49 -2.33 9.08
C TRP A 456 4.85 -3.20 10.18
N GLU A 457 4.28 -2.60 11.23
CA GLU A 457 3.52 -3.32 12.25
C GLU A 457 2.14 -3.71 11.72
N VAL A 458 1.53 -2.89 10.85
CA VAL A 458 0.31 -3.23 10.12
C VAL A 458 0.54 -4.39 9.14
N ARG A 459 1.69 -4.43 8.45
CA ARG A 459 2.12 -5.59 7.66
C ARG A 459 2.14 -6.85 8.52
N ARG A 460 2.84 -6.82 9.65
CA ARG A 460 2.97 -7.94 10.59
C ARG A 460 1.63 -8.42 11.15
N TYR A 461 0.70 -7.51 11.43
CA TYR A 461 -0.66 -7.85 11.85
C TYR A 461 -1.39 -8.66 10.80
N LEU A 462 -1.30 -8.26 9.53
CA LEU A 462 -1.93 -8.96 8.41
C LEU A 462 -1.25 -10.30 8.11
N GLU A 463 0.08 -10.41 8.30
CA GLU A 463 0.82 -11.66 8.16
C GLU A 463 0.36 -12.67 9.23
N LYS A 464 0.16 -12.24 10.48
CA LYS A 464 -0.46 -13.08 11.52
C LYS A 464 -1.90 -13.43 11.20
N TYR A 465 -2.68 -12.52 10.61
CA TYR A 465 -4.06 -12.79 10.21
C TYR A 465 -4.15 -13.90 9.15
N VAL A 466 -3.21 -13.92 8.20
CA VAL A 466 -3.07 -15.04 7.25
C VAL A 466 -2.74 -16.33 8.00
N GLU A 467 -1.67 -16.34 8.80
CA GLU A 467 -1.20 -17.51 9.55
C GLU A 467 -2.30 -18.19 10.37
N VAL A 468 -3.20 -17.40 10.99
CA VAL A 468 -4.26 -17.91 11.87
C VAL A 468 -5.52 -18.36 11.11
N TYR A 469 -5.93 -17.65 10.04
CA TYR A 469 -7.27 -17.83 9.44
C TYR A 469 -7.30 -18.25 7.97
N ILE A 470 -6.20 -18.12 7.22
CA ILE A 470 -6.20 -18.26 5.77
C ILE A 470 -5.10 -19.25 5.38
N PRO A 471 -5.46 -20.50 5.01
CA PRO A 471 -4.50 -21.45 4.46
C PRO A 471 -3.79 -20.85 3.25
N ARG A 472 -2.47 -21.07 3.13
CA ARG A 472 -1.64 -20.42 2.10
C ARG A 472 -2.08 -20.79 0.69
N GLU A 473 -2.64 -21.97 0.50
CA GLU A 473 -3.19 -22.46 -0.77
C GLU A 473 -4.37 -21.63 -1.30
N CYS A 474 -5.06 -20.86 -0.45
CA CYS A 474 -6.10 -19.92 -0.89
C CYS A 474 -5.54 -18.63 -1.51
N LEU A 475 -4.22 -18.42 -1.43
CA LEU A 475 -3.59 -17.16 -1.83
C LEU A 475 -2.83 -17.34 -3.15
N GLY A 476 -3.44 -16.85 -4.23
CA GLY A 476 -2.86 -16.72 -5.57
C GLY A 476 -1.98 -15.47 -5.66
N LEU A 477 -0.73 -15.66 -5.30
CA LEU A 477 0.25 -14.61 -5.07
C LEU A 477 0.84 -14.07 -6.38
N GLY A 478 1.17 -12.78 -6.45
CA GLY A 478 1.75 -12.16 -7.65
C GLY A 478 0.80 -12.07 -8.86
N ARG A 479 -0.50 -12.37 -8.69
CA ARG A 479 -1.55 -12.45 -9.73
C ARG A 479 -2.27 -11.13 -10.00
N ARG A 480 -1.97 -10.49 -11.13
CA ARG A 480 -2.73 -9.35 -11.63
C ARG A 480 -3.93 -9.83 -12.47
N VAL A 481 -5.14 -9.66 -11.95
CA VAL A 481 -6.37 -9.89 -12.74
C VAL A 481 -6.38 -8.95 -13.95
N LEU A 482 -6.43 -9.52 -15.16
CA LEU A 482 -6.50 -8.77 -16.42
C LEU A 482 -7.93 -8.50 -16.85
N ASN A 483 -8.81 -9.49 -16.74
CA ASN A 483 -10.18 -9.43 -17.24
C ASN A 483 -11.10 -10.40 -16.48
N VAL A 484 -12.38 -10.03 -16.31
CA VAL A 484 -13.41 -10.86 -15.66
C VAL A 484 -14.65 -10.90 -16.53
N MET A 485 -14.80 -11.96 -17.34
CA MET A 485 -15.92 -12.11 -18.26
C MET A 485 -17.01 -13.03 -17.68
N ARG A 486 -18.29 -12.72 -17.94
CA ARG A 486 -19.38 -13.68 -17.69
C ARG A 486 -19.23 -14.88 -18.62
N ARG A 487 -19.42 -16.09 -18.10
CA ARG A 487 -19.46 -17.32 -18.91
C ARG A 487 -20.75 -17.33 -19.76
N GLU A 488 -20.63 -17.46 -21.09
CA GLU A 488 -21.79 -17.60 -21.97
C GLU A 488 -22.55 -18.90 -21.67
N THR A 489 -23.84 -18.80 -21.35
CA THR A 489 -24.75 -19.94 -21.19
C THR A 489 -25.38 -20.28 -22.54
N LYS A 490 -24.87 -21.32 -23.22
CA LYS A 490 -25.38 -21.76 -24.53
C LYS A 490 -26.50 -22.80 -24.41
N ASN A 491 -26.65 -23.42 -23.23
CA ASN A 491 -27.72 -24.35 -22.90
C ASN A 491 -28.34 -24.08 -21.52
N THR A 492 -29.56 -24.58 -21.30
CA THR A 492 -30.28 -24.56 -20.00
C THR A 492 -29.65 -25.46 -18.91
N ARG A 493 -28.41 -25.94 -19.12
CA ARG A 493 -27.60 -26.70 -18.16
C ARG A 493 -26.25 -26.04 -17.86
N ASP A 494 -25.92 -24.91 -18.51
CA ASP A 494 -24.68 -24.19 -18.24
C ASP A 494 -24.81 -23.40 -16.93
N ARG A 495 -23.90 -23.66 -15.98
CA ARG A 495 -23.86 -23.01 -14.66
C ARG A 495 -23.47 -21.53 -14.80
N MET A 496 -24.10 -20.66 -14.00
CA MET A 496 -23.65 -19.28 -13.86
C MET A 496 -22.24 -19.23 -13.26
N GLY A 497 -21.34 -18.46 -13.88
CA GLY A 497 -19.97 -18.31 -13.42
C GLY A 497 -19.20 -17.23 -14.18
N TRP A 498 -18.03 -16.91 -13.65
CA TRP A 498 -17.10 -15.95 -14.25
C TRP A 498 -15.89 -16.69 -14.81
N ARG A 499 -15.41 -16.26 -15.99
CA ARG A 499 -14.06 -16.55 -16.44
C ARG A 499 -13.18 -15.38 -15.99
N VAL A 500 -12.41 -15.62 -14.94
CA VAL A 500 -11.33 -14.71 -14.52
C VAL A 500 -10.11 -15.06 -15.37
N SER A 501 -9.57 -14.09 -16.08
CA SER A 501 -8.25 -14.14 -16.68
C SER A 501 -7.35 -13.31 -15.81
N TRP A 502 -6.39 -13.96 -15.16
CA TRP A 502 -5.29 -13.30 -14.51
C TRP A 502 -4.03 -13.53 -15.34
N THR A 503 -3.16 -12.55 -15.25
CA THR A 503 -1.74 -12.73 -15.50
C THR A 503 -1.08 -12.65 -14.14
N ASP A 504 0.22 -12.76 -14.09
CA ASP A 504 0.93 -12.67 -12.84
C ASP A 504 2.01 -11.55 -13.01
N ASP A 505 1.82 -10.34 -12.48
CA ASP A 505 2.59 -9.13 -12.85
C ASP A 505 2.76 -8.14 -11.66
N GLU A 506 3.97 -7.63 -11.39
CA GLU A 506 4.21 -6.56 -10.39
C GLU A 506 3.87 -5.14 -10.85
N ASP A 507 3.33 -4.88 -12.04
CA ASP A 507 3.04 -3.49 -12.44
C ASP A 507 1.92 -2.88 -11.56
N CYS A 508 2.37 -2.30 -10.44
CA CYS A 508 1.61 -2.29 -9.20
C CYS A 508 1.62 -0.91 -8.57
N HIS A 509 0.87 -0.02 -9.20
CA HIS A 509 0.42 1.19 -8.54
C HIS A 509 -0.82 0.86 -7.66
N PHE A 510 -0.80 1.28 -6.38
CA PHE A 510 -1.96 1.16 -5.49
C PHE A 510 -2.95 2.30 -5.83
N GLY A 511 -3.65 2.13 -6.95
CA GLY A 511 -4.26 3.24 -7.68
C GLY A 511 -3.20 4.17 -8.29
N THR A 512 -3.53 4.83 -9.39
CA THR A 512 -2.64 5.83 -10.00
C THR A 512 -2.67 7.15 -9.21
N PRO A 513 -1.51 7.74 -8.87
CA PRO A 513 -1.41 9.11 -8.35
C PRO A 513 -2.23 10.11 -9.17
N SER A 514 -3.12 10.85 -8.50
CA SER A 514 -4.11 11.71 -9.16
C SER A 514 -3.56 13.11 -9.45
N ILE A 515 -2.49 13.20 -10.26
CA ILE A 515 -1.94 14.49 -10.71
C ILE A 515 -3.01 15.20 -11.58
N PRO A 516 -3.44 16.43 -11.20
CA PRO A 516 -4.39 17.20 -11.99
C PRO A 516 -3.69 17.85 -13.19
N ASN A 517 -4.39 17.92 -14.33
CA ASN A 517 -3.90 18.67 -15.48
C ASN A 517 -3.94 20.19 -15.16
N ILE A 518 -2.78 20.73 -14.77
CA ILE A 518 -2.54 22.15 -14.54
C ILE A 518 -1.56 22.62 -15.63
N PRO A 519 -1.94 23.57 -16.51
CA PRO A 519 -1.06 24.06 -17.57
C PRO A 519 0.32 24.48 -17.06
N GLY A 520 1.36 23.89 -17.65
CA GLY A 520 2.77 24.16 -17.34
C GLY A 520 3.33 23.42 -16.11
N LEU A 521 2.53 22.60 -15.41
CA LEU A 521 2.99 21.80 -14.27
C LEU A 521 4.16 20.89 -14.67
N ASP A 522 3.99 20.11 -15.74
CA ASP A 522 4.96 19.14 -16.28
C ASP A 522 6.28 19.78 -16.76
N SER A 523 6.31 21.12 -16.92
CA SER A 523 7.50 21.88 -17.33
C SER A 523 8.38 22.37 -16.18
N SER A 524 7.98 22.13 -14.93
CA SER A 524 8.74 22.52 -13.74
C SER A 524 9.65 21.39 -13.28
N PRO A 525 10.96 21.62 -13.09
CA PRO A 525 11.95 20.55 -12.86
C PRO A 525 11.88 19.90 -11.47
N ARG A 526 10.96 20.32 -10.59
CA ARG A 526 10.89 19.93 -9.17
C ARG A 526 9.45 19.77 -8.69
N ILE A 527 8.77 18.79 -9.28
CA ILE A 527 7.41 18.39 -8.88
C ILE A 527 7.42 16.95 -8.41
N VAL A 528 6.71 16.71 -7.31
CA VAL A 528 6.61 15.39 -6.69
C VAL A 528 5.19 15.14 -6.20
N HIS A 529 4.66 13.92 -6.36
CA HIS A 529 3.41 13.52 -5.71
C HIS A 529 3.68 13.18 -4.24
N SER A 530 2.73 13.41 -3.33
CA SER A 530 2.93 13.19 -1.89
C SER A 530 3.36 11.76 -1.52
N SER A 531 3.03 10.76 -2.35
CA SER A 531 3.49 9.37 -2.18
C SER A 531 5.00 9.18 -2.24
N ASN A 532 5.73 10.13 -2.83
CA ASN A 532 7.18 10.04 -3.04
C ASN A 532 7.93 10.95 -2.05
N LEU A 533 7.26 11.43 -1.00
CA LEU A 533 7.84 12.17 0.13
C LEU A 533 7.64 11.38 1.42
N GLN A 534 8.44 10.34 1.58
CA GLN A 534 8.33 9.39 2.69
C GLN A 534 9.30 9.77 3.82
N SER A 535 10.55 10.05 3.44
CA SER A 535 11.67 10.22 4.34
C SER A 535 12.26 11.64 4.30
N PRO A 536 13.07 12.02 5.31
CA PRO A 536 13.86 13.26 5.27
C PRO A 536 14.80 13.35 4.06
N ASP A 537 15.24 12.21 3.51
CA ASP A 537 16.12 12.17 2.32
C ASP A 537 15.38 12.47 1.03
N ASP A 538 14.10 12.10 0.92
CA ASP A 538 13.28 12.46 -0.24
C ASP A 538 13.02 13.99 -0.27
N ILE A 539 12.85 14.60 0.92
CA ILE A 539 12.78 16.06 1.05
C ILE A 539 14.12 16.71 0.68
N ARG A 540 15.27 16.17 1.14
CA ARG A 540 16.60 16.66 0.73
C ARG A 540 16.80 16.56 -0.78
N SER A 541 16.35 15.47 -1.41
CA SER A 541 16.40 15.27 -2.86
C SER A 541 15.57 16.32 -3.60
N LEU A 542 14.33 16.57 -3.15
CA LEU A 542 13.46 17.62 -3.69
C LEU A 542 14.09 19.02 -3.59
N LEU A 543 14.74 19.33 -2.47
CA LEU A 543 15.45 20.59 -2.22
C LEU A 543 16.78 20.69 -2.99
N GLY A 544 17.45 19.57 -3.25
CA GLY A 544 18.67 19.47 -4.05
C GLY A 544 19.71 20.56 -3.72
N SER A 545 20.28 21.18 -4.76
CA SER A 545 21.21 22.32 -4.61
C SER A 545 20.53 23.70 -4.56
N SER A 546 19.20 23.79 -4.47
CA SER A 546 18.53 25.11 -4.40
C SER A 546 18.78 25.71 -3.02
N PRO A 547 19.27 26.95 -2.86
CA PRO A 547 19.57 27.49 -1.54
C PRO A 547 18.38 28.19 -0.86
N LYS A 548 17.25 28.41 -1.56
CA LYS A 548 16.11 29.21 -1.06
C LYS A 548 14.84 29.04 -1.89
N GLY A 549 13.69 29.46 -1.36
CA GLY A 549 12.43 29.66 -2.09
C GLY A 549 11.18 29.06 -1.45
N LYS A 550 10.04 29.19 -2.13
CA LYS A 550 8.73 28.74 -1.63
C LYS A 550 8.50 27.25 -1.98
N LEU A 551 8.15 26.44 -0.99
CA LEU A 551 7.74 25.05 -1.15
C LEU A 551 6.22 24.99 -1.13
N VAL A 552 5.61 24.63 -2.26
CA VAL A 552 4.15 24.75 -2.44
C VAL A 552 3.49 23.37 -2.38
N VAL A 553 2.59 23.15 -1.42
CA VAL A 553 1.79 21.92 -1.31
C VAL A 553 0.39 22.19 -1.88
N ILE A 554 -0.09 21.34 -2.78
CA ILE A 554 -1.41 21.45 -3.43
C ILE A 554 -2.29 20.28 -2.98
N GLY A 555 -3.32 20.55 -2.17
CA GLY A 555 -4.34 19.55 -1.80
C GLY A 555 -4.82 19.62 -0.35
N GLY A 556 -6.02 20.17 -0.12
CA GLY A 556 -6.60 20.33 1.23
C GLY A 556 -7.22 19.06 1.82
N SER A 557 -6.43 18.00 2.01
CA SER A 557 -6.82 16.74 2.69
C SER A 557 -5.63 16.18 3.48
N MET A 558 -5.79 15.02 4.12
CA MET A 558 -4.79 14.37 5.01
C MET A 558 -3.35 14.43 4.47
N SER A 559 -3.09 13.90 3.27
CA SER A 559 -1.73 13.88 2.70
C SER A 559 -1.13 15.27 2.42
N GLY A 560 -1.95 16.31 2.23
CA GLY A 560 -1.46 17.68 2.07
C GLY A 560 -1.14 18.35 3.41
N VAL A 561 -1.93 18.04 4.44
CA VAL A 561 -1.67 18.43 5.84
C VAL A 561 -0.38 17.78 6.35
N GLU A 562 -0.20 16.48 6.08
CA GLU A 562 1.02 15.74 6.42
C GLU A 562 2.23 16.23 5.63
N ALA A 563 2.15 16.35 4.30
CA ALA A 563 3.25 16.85 3.48
C ALA A 563 3.70 18.27 3.90
N ALA A 564 2.77 19.18 4.15
CA ALA A 564 3.10 20.52 4.64
C ALA A 564 3.77 20.49 6.03
N SER A 565 3.30 19.61 6.93
CA SER A 565 3.92 19.39 8.25
C SER A 565 5.33 18.82 8.15
N SER A 566 5.56 17.86 7.23
CA SER A 566 6.86 17.24 7.00
C SER A 566 7.87 18.22 6.43
N LEU A 567 7.46 19.10 5.50
CA LEU A 567 8.30 20.18 4.99
C LEU A 567 8.65 21.20 6.08
N ALA A 568 7.67 21.60 6.91
CA ALA A 568 7.89 22.54 8.02
C ALA A 568 8.84 21.95 9.09
N LEU A 569 8.66 20.67 9.44
CA LEU A 569 9.57 19.93 10.31
C LEU A 569 10.99 19.87 9.73
N HIS A 570 11.12 19.62 8.42
CA HIS A 570 12.42 19.56 7.76
C HIS A 570 13.15 20.91 7.77
N ILE A 571 12.44 22.00 7.46
CA ILE A 571 12.99 23.37 7.52
C ILE A 571 13.40 23.74 8.94
N SER A 572 12.57 23.40 9.94
CA SER A 572 12.90 23.61 11.35
C SER A 572 14.14 22.78 11.77
N PHE A 573 14.23 21.51 11.38
CA PHE A 573 15.43 20.70 11.58
C PHE A 573 16.67 21.33 10.92
N LEU A 574 16.58 21.84 9.68
CA LEU A 574 17.69 22.53 9.00
C LEU A 574 18.13 23.82 9.71
N ASN A 575 17.29 24.42 10.56
CA ASN A 575 17.65 25.57 11.38
C ASN A 575 18.24 25.22 12.74
N PHE A 576 17.87 24.07 13.30
CA PHE A 576 18.16 23.69 14.69
C PHE A 576 18.83 22.31 14.80
N ARG A 577 19.70 21.98 13.84
CA ARG A 577 20.39 20.69 13.76
C ARG A 577 21.27 20.45 14.99
N PRO A 578 21.32 19.23 15.56
CA PRO A 578 22.21 18.90 16.68
C PRO A 578 23.71 19.05 16.38
N ASP A 579 24.10 18.97 15.10
CA ASP A 579 25.50 18.98 14.63
C ASP A 579 25.94 20.33 14.04
N SER A 580 25.07 21.35 14.03
CA SER A 580 25.38 22.65 13.42
C SER A 580 24.57 23.81 13.99
N ALA A 581 25.23 24.95 14.18
CA ALA A 581 24.59 26.23 14.48
C ALA A 581 24.14 27.01 13.22
N ALA A 582 24.34 26.46 12.01
CA ALA A 582 23.97 27.12 10.77
C ALA A 582 22.47 26.99 10.48
N GLN A 583 21.78 28.13 10.36
CA GLN A 583 20.35 28.20 10.06
C GLN A 583 20.07 28.06 8.55
N ALA A 584 20.26 26.86 8.01
CA ALA A 584 20.16 26.59 6.57
C ALA A 584 18.72 26.56 6.03
N GLY A 585 17.71 26.46 6.90
CA GLY A 585 16.29 26.45 6.53
C GLY A 585 15.65 27.83 6.41
N ARG A 586 16.29 28.90 6.93
CA ARG A 586 15.71 30.24 7.08
C ARG A 586 15.23 30.91 5.78
N ASP A 587 15.81 30.51 4.65
CA ASP A 587 15.56 31.09 3.32
C ASP A 587 14.46 30.33 2.54
N TYR A 588 13.71 29.44 3.22
CA TYR A 588 12.55 28.72 2.66
C TYR A 588 11.23 29.10 3.35
N GLU A 589 10.12 28.94 2.62
CA GLU A 589 8.76 29.11 3.16
C GLU A 589 7.85 27.96 2.71
N VAL A 590 7.04 27.39 3.61
CA VAL A 590 6.02 26.39 3.25
C VAL A 590 4.68 27.08 2.97
N TRP A 591 4.11 26.82 1.80
CA TRP A 591 2.85 27.36 1.33
C TRP A 591 1.86 26.24 1.00
N HIS A 592 0.77 26.10 1.77
CA HIS A 592 -0.26 25.10 1.54
C HIS A 592 -1.49 25.70 0.83
N VAL A 593 -1.76 25.22 -0.38
CA VAL A 593 -2.87 25.66 -1.24
C VAL A 593 -4.03 24.67 -1.13
N GLY A 594 -5.12 25.12 -0.50
CA GLY A 594 -6.32 24.32 -0.26
C GLY A 594 -7.58 25.00 -0.82
N SER A 595 -8.43 24.25 -1.54
CA SER A 595 -9.59 24.85 -2.20
C SER A 595 -10.88 24.85 -1.38
N GLY A 596 -10.97 24.04 -0.32
CA GLY A 596 -12.16 23.84 0.52
C GLY A 596 -11.92 24.21 2.00
N PRO A 597 -13.01 24.30 2.79
CA PRO A 597 -12.94 24.33 4.25
C PRO A 597 -12.46 22.97 4.79
N PHE A 598 -11.58 22.98 5.79
CA PHE A 598 -11.22 21.77 6.53
C PHE A 598 -10.76 22.05 7.96
N TRP A 599 -11.04 21.11 8.86
CA TRP A 599 -10.55 21.08 10.24
C TRP A 599 -9.35 20.13 10.34
N VAL A 600 -8.34 20.47 11.13
CA VAL A 600 -7.23 19.56 11.45
C VAL A 600 -7.34 19.09 12.89
N LEU A 601 -7.39 17.79 13.11
CA LEU A 601 -7.55 17.17 14.42
C LEU A 601 -6.20 16.59 14.89
N PRO A 602 -5.82 16.78 16.17
CA PRO A 602 -4.70 16.04 16.77
C PRO A 602 -5.10 14.57 17.01
N THR A 603 -4.09 13.71 17.21
CA THR A 603 -4.29 12.26 17.37
C THR A 603 -4.95 11.86 18.70
N TYR A 604 -4.84 12.71 19.71
CA TYR A 604 -5.48 12.54 21.02
C TYR A 604 -6.42 13.71 21.34
N LEU A 605 -7.62 13.39 21.81
CA LEU A 605 -8.68 14.35 22.15
C LEU A 605 -9.14 14.17 23.60
N PRO A 606 -9.40 15.26 24.35
CA PRO A 606 -10.03 15.17 25.67
C PRO A 606 -11.47 14.65 25.50
N HIS A 607 -11.84 13.59 26.23
CA HIS A 607 -13.16 12.97 26.08
C HIS A 607 -13.70 12.45 27.39
N GLN A 608 -15.02 12.62 27.59
CA GLN A 608 -15.75 12.07 28.72
C GLN A 608 -16.88 11.18 28.19
N TYR A 609 -16.87 9.91 28.59
CA TYR A 609 -17.88 8.93 28.21
C TYR A 609 -19.12 9.01 29.11
N ALA A 610 -20.29 8.66 28.55
CA ALA A 610 -21.53 8.57 29.31
C ALA A 610 -21.47 7.40 30.32
N GLY A 611 -21.57 7.72 31.62
CA GLY A 611 -21.49 6.75 32.73
C GLY A 611 -20.61 7.21 33.89
N ASP A 612 -19.69 8.15 33.65
CA ASP A 612 -18.75 8.69 34.64
C ASP A 612 -19.38 9.77 35.55
N SER A 613 -20.46 9.40 36.24
CA SER A 613 -21.26 10.31 37.06
C SER A 613 -20.72 10.43 38.50
N SER A 614 -19.55 11.05 38.67
CA SER A 614 -19.22 11.64 39.97
C SER A 614 -20.10 12.89 40.17
N GLU A 615 -21.06 12.86 41.10
CA GLU A 615 -22.08 13.90 41.31
C GLU A 615 -21.55 15.27 41.83
N ARG A 616 -20.24 15.52 41.74
CA ARG A 616 -19.61 16.80 42.08
C ARG A 616 -18.85 17.34 40.88
N GLU A 617 -19.27 18.52 40.41
CA GLU A 617 -18.64 19.17 39.25
C GLU A 617 -17.16 19.47 39.46
N SER A 618 -16.75 19.73 40.71
CA SER A 618 -15.37 20.04 41.11
C SER A 618 -14.40 18.84 41.16
N THR A 619 -14.84 17.64 40.77
CA THR A 619 -14.02 16.42 40.68
C THR A 619 -14.06 15.72 39.31
N LYS A 620 -14.60 16.36 38.26
CA LYS A 620 -14.61 15.77 36.91
C LYS A 620 -13.19 15.58 36.37
N SER A 621 -12.84 14.31 36.16
CA SER A 621 -11.62 13.85 35.52
C SER A 621 -11.86 13.71 34.01
N ILE A 622 -10.85 13.98 33.18
CA ILE A 622 -10.96 13.82 31.73
C ILE A 622 -9.64 13.25 31.13
N PRO A 623 -9.67 12.03 30.55
CA PRO A 623 -8.54 11.48 29.81
C PRO A 623 -8.42 12.11 28.41
N PHE A 624 -7.19 12.10 27.87
CA PHE A 624 -6.94 12.32 26.45
C PHE A 624 -6.87 10.97 25.73
N VAL A 625 -7.93 10.62 25.00
CA VAL A 625 -8.08 9.33 24.31
C VAL A 625 -7.79 9.48 22.81
N PRO A 626 -7.45 8.39 22.10
CA PRO A 626 -7.30 8.40 20.64
C PRO A 626 -8.52 9.00 19.93
N LEU A 627 -8.27 9.75 18.85
CA LEU A 627 -9.30 10.55 18.18
C LEU A 627 -10.50 9.73 17.71
N ASP A 628 -10.27 8.50 17.27
CA ASP A 628 -11.27 7.55 16.77
C ASP A 628 -12.13 6.99 17.91
N LEU A 629 -11.52 6.68 19.05
CA LEU A 629 -12.28 6.29 20.25
C LEU A 629 -13.14 7.43 20.79
N SER A 630 -12.74 8.69 20.56
CA SER A 630 -13.58 9.85 20.85
C SER A 630 -14.69 10.06 19.80
N LEU A 631 -14.36 10.05 18.51
CA LEU A 631 -15.29 10.35 17.42
C LEU A 631 -16.33 9.24 17.18
N TYR A 632 -15.97 7.99 17.45
CA TYR A 632 -16.82 6.82 17.22
C TYR A 632 -17.57 6.33 18.46
N ASP A 633 -17.66 7.16 19.51
CA ASP A 633 -18.49 6.92 20.69
C ASP A 633 -19.99 6.95 20.36
N LEU A 634 -20.69 5.88 20.73
CA LEU A 634 -22.15 5.78 20.63
C LEU A 634 -22.87 6.89 21.41
N GLY A 635 -22.29 7.34 22.53
CA GLY A 635 -22.81 8.44 23.35
C GLY A 635 -22.89 9.79 22.61
N ARG A 636 -22.21 9.95 21.47
CA ARG A 636 -22.29 11.15 20.62
C ARG A 636 -23.44 11.11 19.61
N ARG A 637 -24.14 9.97 19.41
CA ARG A 637 -25.27 9.90 18.47
C ARG A 637 -26.55 10.48 19.10
N PRO A 638 -27.37 11.23 18.33
CA PRO A 638 -28.70 11.63 18.76
C PRO A 638 -29.56 10.42 19.15
N GLN A 639 -30.41 10.58 20.18
CA GLN A 639 -31.32 9.52 20.61
C GLN A 639 -32.22 9.05 19.47
N GLY A 640 -32.33 7.73 19.31
CA GLY A 640 -33.08 7.07 18.22
C GLY A 640 -32.32 6.96 16.89
N MET A 641 -31.18 7.64 16.69
CA MET A 641 -30.42 7.61 15.44
C MET A 641 -29.48 6.41 15.37
N ASN A 642 -30.04 5.20 15.25
CA ASN A 642 -29.25 3.95 15.27
C ASN A 642 -28.75 3.48 13.90
N GLU A 643 -29.32 4.00 12.81
CA GLU A 643 -29.03 3.59 11.43
C GLU A 643 -27.92 4.43 10.77
N PHE A 644 -27.34 3.89 9.71
CA PHE A 644 -26.37 4.54 8.82
C PHE A 644 -26.96 5.75 8.08
N VAL A 645 -26.28 6.90 8.20
CA VAL A 645 -26.64 8.15 7.51
C VAL A 645 -25.84 8.32 6.22
N PHE A 646 -26.55 8.43 5.08
CA PHE A 646 -25.97 8.64 3.75
C PHE A 646 -26.68 9.76 3.01
N GLY A 647 -25.93 10.57 2.25
CA GLY A 647 -26.47 11.62 1.37
C GLY A 647 -25.73 12.97 1.46
N PRO A 648 -26.24 14.00 0.77
CA PRO A 648 -25.72 15.36 0.87
C PRO A 648 -25.99 15.96 2.25
N VAL A 649 -25.13 16.89 2.67
CA VAL A 649 -25.20 17.52 4.00
C VAL A 649 -25.89 18.89 3.86
N SER A 650 -26.89 19.18 4.68
CA SER A 650 -27.59 20.47 4.67
C SER A 650 -26.73 21.59 5.29
N PRO A 651 -26.97 22.87 4.96
CA PRO A 651 -26.26 23.99 5.59
C PRO A 651 -26.35 24.00 7.13
N GLU A 652 -27.51 23.61 7.68
CA GLU A 652 -27.71 23.46 9.12
C GLU A 652 -26.83 22.35 9.72
N GLN A 653 -26.71 21.21 9.04
CA GLN A 653 -25.81 20.13 9.44
C GLN A 653 -24.33 20.52 9.31
N ILE A 654 -23.97 21.35 8.31
CA ILE A 654 -22.61 21.88 8.12
C ILE A 654 -22.26 22.82 9.29
N SER A 655 -23.13 23.78 9.61
CA SER A 655 -22.92 24.69 10.74
C SER A 655 -22.88 23.96 12.08
N LYS A 656 -23.78 22.98 12.32
CA LYS A 656 -23.71 22.08 13.49
C LYS A 656 -22.39 21.32 13.58
N ARG A 657 -21.81 20.90 12.44
CA ARG A 657 -20.52 20.21 12.40
C ARG A 657 -19.34 21.16 12.63
N ASN A 658 -19.38 22.38 12.10
CA ASN A 658 -18.41 23.43 12.42
C ASN A 658 -18.45 23.75 13.93
N GLN A 659 -19.64 23.89 14.51
CA GLN A 659 -19.80 24.13 15.94
C GLN A 659 -19.25 22.97 16.78
N PHE A 660 -19.57 21.72 16.41
CA PHE A 660 -19.02 20.53 17.05
C PHE A 660 -17.48 20.52 17.08
N PHE A 661 -16.82 20.88 15.96
CA PHE A 661 -15.36 20.98 15.93
C PHE A 661 -14.82 22.17 16.74
N ARG A 662 -15.50 23.33 16.76
CA ARG A 662 -15.16 24.45 17.67
C ARG A 662 -15.22 24.02 19.14
N ASP A 663 -16.32 23.39 19.55
CA ASP A 663 -16.55 22.97 20.93
C ASP A 663 -15.58 21.87 21.39
N MET A 664 -15.18 20.99 20.46
CA MET A 664 -14.22 19.90 20.68
C MET A 664 -12.77 20.39 20.76
N LEU A 665 -12.38 21.33 19.90
CA LEU A 665 -10.98 21.77 19.78
C LEU A 665 -10.66 22.99 20.65
N GLY A 666 -11.67 23.74 21.10
CA GLY A 666 -11.47 25.00 21.80
C GLY A 666 -11.21 26.15 20.84
N ASN A 667 -11.47 27.38 21.29
CA ASN A 667 -11.38 28.57 20.45
C ASN A 667 -9.92 28.88 20.06
N ASN A 668 -8.97 28.65 20.97
CA ASN A 668 -7.56 28.96 20.71
C ASN A 668 -6.95 28.04 19.65
N TYR A 669 -7.28 26.74 19.66
CA TYR A 669 -6.86 25.82 18.61
C TYR A 669 -7.68 26.02 17.33
N GLY A 670 -8.99 26.15 17.46
CA GLY A 670 -9.92 26.22 16.32
C GLY A 670 -9.63 27.37 15.36
N ARG A 671 -9.14 28.52 15.85
CA ARG A 671 -8.73 29.67 15.02
C ARG A 671 -7.63 29.34 14.00
N PHE A 672 -6.72 28.42 14.32
CA PHE A 672 -5.60 28.03 13.45
C PHE A 672 -5.80 26.65 12.81
N GLY A 673 -6.57 25.76 13.46
CA GLY A 673 -6.89 24.42 12.96
C GLY A 673 -8.10 24.38 12.02
N GLY A 674 -8.93 25.41 12.00
CA GLY A 674 -10.03 25.59 11.06
C GLY A 674 -9.59 26.38 9.83
N ILE A 675 -9.22 25.69 8.76
CA ILE A 675 -8.72 26.29 7.52
C ILE A 675 -9.89 26.58 6.58
N ASN A 676 -9.96 27.81 6.07
CA ASN A 676 -11.00 28.28 5.13
C ASN A 676 -12.45 28.12 5.63
N ILE A 677 -12.69 28.00 6.94
CA ILE A 677 -14.01 27.75 7.52
C ILE A 677 -14.97 28.93 7.31
N THR A 678 -14.47 30.16 7.44
CA THR A 678 -15.21 31.36 7.06
C THR A 678 -14.65 31.97 5.77
N ASP A 679 -15.42 32.83 5.12
CA ASP A 679 -14.86 33.84 4.24
C ASP A 679 -14.14 34.95 5.03
N GLY A 680 -13.51 35.88 4.29
CA GLY A 680 -12.80 37.02 4.88
C GLY A 680 -13.72 38.11 5.47
N GLN A 681 -15.03 37.89 5.50
CA GLN A 681 -16.04 38.78 6.07
C GLN A 681 -16.66 38.19 7.34
N GLY A 682 -16.47 36.88 7.59
CA GLY A 682 -16.86 36.16 8.81
C GLY A 682 -17.97 35.13 8.61
N GLU A 683 -18.54 35.03 7.41
CA GLU A 683 -19.61 34.08 7.10
C GLU A 683 -19.06 32.67 6.88
N GLU A 684 -19.74 31.63 7.36
CA GLU A 684 -19.29 30.23 7.20
C GLU A 684 -19.36 29.78 5.73
N ASP A 685 -18.34 29.04 5.27
CA ASP A 685 -18.33 28.41 3.95
C ASP A 685 -19.44 27.34 3.89
N GLU A 686 -20.37 27.49 2.95
CA GLU A 686 -21.50 26.56 2.75
C GLU A 686 -21.07 25.13 2.38
N ARG A 687 -19.77 24.87 2.15
CA ARG A 687 -19.26 23.54 1.83
C ARG A 687 -18.96 22.74 3.10
N PRO A 688 -19.27 21.44 3.11
CA PRO A 688 -19.02 20.58 4.27
C PRO A 688 -17.52 20.51 4.54
N PRO A 689 -17.03 20.90 5.74
CA PRO A 689 -15.61 20.92 6.03
C PRO A 689 -15.02 19.51 5.97
N TRP A 690 -13.88 19.35 5.32
CA TRP A 690 -13.11 18.11 5.36
C TRP A 690 -12.32 18.01 6.67
N VAL A 691 -11.69 16.86 6.92
CA VAL A 691 -10.86 16.60 8.09
C VAL A 691 -9.45 16.18 7.64
N GLY A 692 -8.44 16.85 8.19
CA GLY A 692 -7.06 16.36 8.26
C GLY A 692 -6.78 15.84 9.67
N ILE A 693 -5.83 14.91 9.80
CA ILE A 693 -5.33 14.42 11.09
C ILE A 693 -3.85 14.75 11.12
N ALA A 694 -3.41 15.56 12.08
CA ALA A 694 -2.00 15.88 12.31
C ALA A 694 -1.83 16.60 13.65
N ASP A 695 -0.83 16.18 14.44
CA ASP A 695 -0.56 16.79 15.73
C ASP A 695 0.01 18.21 15.62
N TYR A 696 0.98 18.43 14.73
CA TYR A 696 1.79 19.65 14.70
C TYR A 696 1.38 20.69 13.65
N TYR A 697 0.55 20.33 12.66
CA TYR A 697 0.18 21.21 11.54
C TYR A 697 -0.40 22.56 12.00
N THR A 698 -1.37 22.52 12.92
CA THR A 698 -2.02 23.72 13.47
C THR A 698 -1.04 24.63 14.21
N GLU A 699 -0.06 24.05 14.88
CA GLU A 699 0.99 24.77 15.59
C GLU A 699 2.02 25.40 14.63
N TYR A 700 2.30 24.74 13.48
CA TYR A 700 3.09 25.33 12.40
C TYR A 700 2.38 26.50 11.71
N ILE A 701 1.04 26.52 11.64
CA ILE A 701 0.29 27.69 11.19
C ILE A 701 0.35 28.80 12.23
N ARG A 702 0.15 28.48 13.52
CA ARG A 702 0.23 29.45 14.62
C ARG A 702 1.60 30.13 14.68
N SER A 703 2.69 29.41 14.43
CA SER A 703 4.06 29.96 14.37
C SER A 703 4.42 30.61 13.02
N GLY A 704 3.54 30.57 12.01
CA GLY A 704 3.79 31.11 10.67
C GLY A 704 4.73 30.28 9.79
N ALA A 705 5.18 29.10 10.26
CA ALA A 705 6.01 28.16 9.51
C ALA A 705 5.29 27.53 8.31
N ILE A 706 3.95 27.40 8.39
CA ILE A 706 3.08 27.07 7.25
C ILE A 706 2.16 28.25 6.97
N LYS A 707 2.22 28.77 5.75
CA LYS A 707 1.32 29.81 5.22
C LYS A 707 0.23 29.13 4.37
N THR A 708 -1.02 29.53 4.49
CA THR A 708 -2.15 28.91 3.76
C THR A 708 -2.76 29.83 2.70
N VAL A 709 -3.21 29.27 1.57
CA VAL A 709 -3.94 30.01 0.52
C VAL A 709 -5.23 29.30 0.15
N ARG A 710 -6.36 30.01 0.25
CA ARG A 710 -7.68 29.56 -0.21
C ARG A 710 -7.78 29.65 -1.72
N GLY A 711 -7.64 28.54 -2.43
CA GLY A 711 -7.75 28.55 -3.89
C GLY A 711 -7.45 27.22 -4.58
N ARG A 712 -7.41 27.26 -5.91
CA ARG A 712 -6.98 26.15 -6.78
C ARG A 712 -5.81 26.61 -7.63
N ALA A 713 -4.75 25.81 -7.69
CA ALA A 713 -3.70 26.02 -8.66
C ALA A 713 -4.29 26.01 -10.09
N TYR A 714 -3.98 27.05 -10.86
CA TYR A 714 -4.56 27.33 -12.17
C TYR A 714 -3.55 27.17 -13.30
N SER A 715 -2.31 27.62 -13.11
CA SER A 715 -1.20 27.38 -14.03
C SER A 715 0.13 27.52 -13.32
N VAL A 716 1.17 26.89 -13.87
CA VAL A 716 2.57 27.04 -13.48
C VAL A 716 3.32 27.62 -14.67
N ALA A 717 4.22 28.57 -14.44
CA ALA A 717 5.07 29.14 -15.47
C ALA A 717 6.54 29.12 -15.05
N CYS A 718 7.39 28.66 -15.96
CA CYS A 718 8.85 28.58 -15.80
C CYS A 718 9.53 29.54 -16.81
N PRO A 719 9.43 30.87 -16.63
CA PRO A 719 9.78 31.83 -17.68
C PRO A 719 11.29 31.94 -18.00
N HIS A 720 12.18 31.41 -17.16
CA HIS A 720 13.61 31.18 -17.44
C HIS A 720 14.24 30.41 -16.25
N PRO A 721 15.37 29.68 -16.44
CA PRO A 721 16.09 29.01 -15.34
C PRO A 721 16.51 29.96 -14.20
N GLU A 722 16.80 31.22 -14.51
CA GLU A 722 17.24 32.24 -13.54
C GLU A 722 16.10 33.05 -12.91
N LYS A 723 14.87 32.96 -13.43
CA LYS A 723 13.73 33.79 -12.98
C LYS A 723 12.77 33.07 -12.02
N GLY A 724 13.08 31.83 -11.64
CA GLY A 724 12.31 31.01 -10.72
C GLY A 724 10.96 30.53 -11.29
N THR A 725 10.42 29.47 -10.70
CA THR A 725 9.08 28.98 -11.03
C THR A 725 8.03 29.88 -10.39
N THR A 726 6.94 30.13 -11.09
CA THR A 726 5.76 30.85 -10.57
C THR A 726 4.52 29.97 -10.66
N ILE A 727 3.62 30.10 -9.69
CA ILE A 727 2.32 29.41 -9.67
C ILE A 727 1.20 30.43 -9.52
N ASN A 728 0.22 30.35 -10.42
CA ASN A 728 -1.00 31.12 -10.39
C ASN A 728 -2.09 30.31 -9.71
N ILE A 729 -2.78 30.91 -8.75
CA ILE A 729 -3.80 30.30 -7.90
C ILE A 729 -5.09 31.09 -8.09
N GLN A 730 -6.13 30.43 -8.59
CA GLN A 730 -7.48 30.98 -8.63
C GLN A 730 -8.06 30.93 -7.21
N THR A 731 -8.21 32.10 -6.59
CA THR A 731 -8.88 32.29 -5.29
C THR A 731 -10.33 32.73 -5.51
N PRO A 732 -11.17 32.80 -4.46
CA PRO A 732 -12.52 33.36 -4.55
C PRO A 732 -12.56 34.85 -4.94
N THR A 733 -11.47 35.61 -4.70
CA THR A 733 -11.40 37.06 -4.92
C THR A 733 -10.65 37.45 -6.20
N GLY A 734 -9.96 36.52 -6.86
CA GLY A 734 -9.23 36.78 -8.10
C GLY A 734 -8.12 35.77 -8.36
N MET A 735 -7.15 36.14 -9.19
CA MET A 735 -5.93 35.36 -9.38
C MET A 735 -4.85 35.85 -8.41
N THR A 736 -4.19 34.95 -7.69
CA THR A 736 -3.05 35.23 -6.83
C THR A 736 -1.83 34.46 -7.34
N THR A 737 -0.68 35.13 -7.47
CA THR A 737 0.55 34.51 -7.97
C THR A 737 1.57 34.37 -6.85
N LEU A 738 2.15 33.18 -6.68
CA LEU A 738 3.35 32.98 -5.86
C LEU A 738 4.57 32.88 -6.79
N THR A 739 5.58 33.71 -6.54
CA THR A 739 6.88 33.71 -7.23
C THR A 739 7.92 32.88 -6.47
N ASP A 740 9.09 32.67 -7.05
CA ASP A 740 10.25 32.05 -6.37
C ASP A 740 9.95 30.65 -5.80
N VAL A 741 9.12 29.88 -6.51
CA VAL A 741 8.77 28.52 -6.11
C VAL A 741 9.98 27.62 -6.36
N ALA A 742 10.46 26.97 -5.30
CA ALA A 742 11.60 26.05 -5.35
C ALA A 742 11.16 24.60 -5.63
N ALA A 743 9.98 24.19 -5.15
CA ALA A 743 9.41 22.88 -5.40
C ALA A 743 7.88 22.88 -5.24
N ILE A 744 7.21 21.94 -5.92
CA ILE A 744 5.75 21.73 -5.80
C ILE A 744 5.47 20.28 -5.38
N VAL A 745 4.69 20.13 -4.31
CA VAL A 745 4.16 18.85 -3.84
C VAL A 745 2.69 18.73 -4.21
N VAL A 746 2.34 17.71 -4.97
CA VAL A 746 0.97 17.43 -5.41
C VAL A 746 0.38 16.37 -4.47
N ALA A 747 -0.58 16.76 -3.63
CA ALA A 747 -1.20 15.91 -2.60
C ALA A 747 -2.70 15.69 -2.90
N THR A 748 -3.01 15.33 -4.14
CA THR A 748 -4.37 15.27 -4.69
C THR A 748 -5.01 13.87 -4.66
N GLY A 749 -4.35 12.89 -4.03
CA GLY A 749 -4.87 11.54 -3.81
C GLY A 749 -4.67 10.61 -5.00
N PHE A 750 -5.50 9.56 -5.11
CA PHE A 750 -5.36 8.50 -6.10
C PHE A 750 -6.65 8.29 -6.92
N LYS A 751 -6.52 7.70 -8.11
CA LYS A 751 -7.64 7.34 -9.00
C LYS A 751 -8.02 5.86 -8.82
N PRO A 752 -9.33 5.53 -8.76
CA PRO A 752 -9.80 4.14 -8.67
C PRO A 752 -9.99 3.46 -10.04
N SER A 753 -9.66 4.14 -11.15
CA SER A 753 -9.88 3.65 -12.53
C SER A 753 -9.25 2.28 -12.79
N ASP A 754 -8.03 2.10 -12.30
CA ASP A 754 -7.18 0.96 -12.64
C ASP A 754 -7.62 -0.29 -11.85
N SER A 755 -8.23 -0.08 -10.68
CA SER A 755 -8.89 -1.12 -9.88
C SER A 755 -10.24 -1.57 -10.46
N LEU A 756 -10.69 -0.98 -11.58
CA LEU A 756 -11.94 -1.33 -12.28
C LEU A 756 -11.71 -1.70 -13.76
N SER A 757 -10.49 -1.59 -14.28
CA SER A 757 -10.18 -1.74 -15.70
C SER A 757 -10.38 -3.17 -16.23
N PHE A 758 -10.32 -4.17 -15.36
CA PHE A 758 -10.57 -5.58 -15.68
C PHE A 758 -12.06 -5.96 -15.78
N LEU A 759 -12.98 -5.03 -15.48
CA LEU A 759 -14.43 -5.27 -15.63
C LEU A 759 -14.88 -4.92 -17.06
N PRO A 760 -15.63 -5.80 -17.75
CA PRO A 760 -16.06 -5.56 -19.12
C PRO A 760 -17.14 -4.47 -19.19
N GLN A 761 -17.28 -3.86 -20.38
CA GLN A 761 -18.07 -2.63 -20.56
C GLN A 761 -19.57 -2.82 -20.25
N ASP A 762 -20.15 -4.01 -20.41
CA ASP A 762 -21.54 -4.29 -20.04
C ASP A 762 -21.74 -4.30 -18.51
N ILE A 763 -20.78 -4.86 -17.77
CA ILE A 763 -20.73 -4.84 -16.31
C ILE A 763 -20.50 -3.42 -15.80
N LEU A 764 -19.52 -2.69 -16.35
CA LEU A 764 -19.30 -1.27 -16.03
C LEU A 764 -20.54 -0.41 -16.33
N SER A 765 -21.29 -0.72 -17.40
CA SER A 765 -22.54 -0.02 -17.71
C SER A 765 -23.66 -0.36 -16.72
N THR A 766 -23.76 -1.62 -16.28
CA THR A 766 -24.72 -2.08 -15.26
C THR A 766 -24.43 -1.44 -13.90
N LEU A 767 -23.15 -1.28 -13.54
CA LEU A 767 -22.68 -0.60 -12.33
C LEU A 767 -22.67 0.95 -12.46
N GLU A 768 -23.17 1.49 -13.57
CA GLU A 768 -23.17 2.91 -13.93
C GLU A 768 -21.80 3.61 -13.75
N TYR A 769 -20.73 3.00 -14.24
CA TYR A 769 -19.37 3.51 -14.10
C TYR A 769 -19.23 4.94 -14.65
N SER A 770 -18.59 5.81 -13.86
CA SER A 770 -18.33 7.20 -14.23
C SER A 770 -16.88 7.61 -13.94
N LYS A 771 -16.42 8.65 -14.64
CA LYS A 771 -15.10 9.27 -14.39
C LYS A 771 -15.04 10.09 -13.09
N ASP A 772 -16.07 10.05 -12.25
CA ASP A 772 -16.06 10.71 -10.94
C ASP A 772 -15.25 9.86 -9.94
N HIS A 773 -13.99 10.23 -9.71
CA HIS A 773 -13.10 9.54 -8.76
C HIS A 773 -13.60 9.58 -7.30
N PHE A 774 -14.67 10.33 -7.00
CA PHE A 774 -15.25 10.40 -5.67
C PHE A 774 -16.23 9.25 -5.38
N LEU A 775 -17.00 8.83 -6.39
CA LEU A 775 -17.98 7.75 -6.31
C LEU A 775 -18.17 7.13 -7.71
N PRO A 776 -17.25 6.25 -8.15
CA PRO A 776 -17.17 5.84 -9.55
C PRO A 776 -18.23 4.82 -9.97
N LEU A 777 -18.83 4.08 -9.04
CA LEU A 777 -19.86 3.05 -9.28
C LEU A 777 -21.13 3.36 -8.48
N ILE A 778 -22.26 2.85 -8.96
CA ILE A 778 -23.51 2.75 -8.21
C ILE A 778 -23.65 1.32 -7.69
N LEU A 779 -23.72 1.19 -6.36
CA LEU A 779 -23.77 -0.08 -5.64
C LEU A 779 -24.81 0.02 -4.53
N ASP A 780 -25.57 -1.05 -4.33
CA ASP A 780 -26.35 -1.25 -3.11
C ASP A 780 -25.49 -1.99 -2.06
N SER A 781 -26.14 -2.48 -1.00
CA SER A 781 -25.47 -3.22 0.06
C SER A 781 -24.47 -2.35 0.84
N TRP A 782 -24.76 -1.04 0.94
CA TRP A 782 -23.82 -0.03 1.41
C TRP A 782 -22.45 -0.10 0.71
N SER A 783 -22.49 0.03 -0.62
CA SER A 783 -21.30 0.01 -1.50
C SER A 783 -20.54 -1.32 -1.50
N SER A 784 -21.27 -2.45 -1.51
CA SER A 784 -20.65 -3.79 -1.62
C SER A 784 -21.24 -4.74 -2.65
N ALA A 785 -22.44 -4.48 -3.20
CA ALA A 785 -23.05 -5.36 -4.20
C ALA A 785 -23.89 -4.59 -5.22
N HIS A 786 -24.39 -5.30 -6.23
CA HIS A 786 -25.42 -4.80 -7.14
C HIS A 786 -26.47 -5.90 -7.34
N SER A 787 -27.75 -5.63 -7.05
CA SER A 787 -28.80 -6.68 -7.10
C SER A 787 -28.91 -7.41 -8.43
N ASP A 788 -28.51 -6.75 -9.52
CA ASP A 788 -28.64 -7.26 -10.89
C ASP A 788 -27.37 -8.05 -11.32
N ILE A 789 -26.40 -8.18 -10.40
CA ILE A 789 -25.19 -8.98 -10.50
C ILE A 789 -24.92 -9.68 -9.15
N PRO A 790 -25.81 -10.57 -8.67
CA PRO A 790 -25.77 -11.10 -7.30
C PRO A 790 -24.53 -11.95 -6.99
N ASN A 791 -23.81 -12.40 -8.01
CA ASN A 791 -22.56 -13.17 -7.94
C ASN A 791 -21.30 -12.31 -8.17
N LEU A 792 -21.37 -10.99 -8.02
CA LEU A 792 -20.23 -10.06 -7.97
C LEU A 792 -20.34 -9.20 -6.71
N GLY A 793 -19.21 -8.91 -6.07
CA GLY A 793 -19.17 -8.16 -4.82
C GLY A 793 -17.89 -7.35 -4.68
N PHE A 794 -17.98 -6.29 -3.90
CA PHE A 794 -16.91 -5.32 -3.64
C PHE A 794 -16.71 -5.19 -2.14
N VAL A 795 -15.52 -5.50 -1.63
CA VAL A 795 -15.18 -5.38 -0.20
C VAL A 795 -14.21 -4.22 -0.03
N GLY A 796 -14.52 -3.28 0.86
CA GLY A 796 -13.65 -2.12 1.12
C GLY A 796 -13.62 -1.06 0.01
N PHE A 797 -14.47 -1.19 -1.02
CA PHE A 797 -14.49 -0.29 -2.18
C PHE A 797 -15.20 1.05 -1.89
N TYR A 798 -14.58 1.87 -1.03
CA TYR A 798 -15.07 3.20 -0.67
C TYR A 798 -13.96 4.09 -0.09
N ARG A 799 -14.13 5.41 -0.19
CA ARG A 799 -13.24 6.37 0.48
C ARG A 799 -13.44 6.30 2.00
N GLY A 800 -12.36 6.00 2.73
CA GLY A 800 -12.35 5.82 4.18
C GLY A 800 -11.69 4.52 4.63
N ALA A 801 -11.77 3.46 3.80
CA ALA A 801 -11.06 2.19 3.95
C ALA A 801 -11.09 1.55 5.36
N PHE A 802 -12.21 1.68 6.07
CA PHE A 802 -12.40 1.16 7.43
C PHE A 802 -12.41 -0.38 7.46
N TRP A 803 -11.65 -1.02 8.35
CA TRP A 803 -11.51 -2.48 8.32
C TRP A 803 -12.75 -3.23 8.83
N GLY A 804 -13.36 -2.77 9.92
CA GLY A 804 -14.61 -3.35 10.46
C GLY A 804 -15.76 -3.40 9.45
N PRO A 805 -16.12 -2.29 8.79
CA PRO A 805 -17.15 -2.30 7.75
C PRO A 805 -16.77 -3.16 6.54
N ALA A 806 -15.48 -3.24 6.16
CA ALA A 806 -15.05 -4.15 5.11
C ALA A 806 -15.23 -5.64 5.52
N GLU A 807 -14.90 -6.01 6.75
CA GLU A 807 -15.16 -7.36 7.26
C GLU A 807 -16.67 -7.69 7.27
N LEU A 808 -17.53 -6.75 7.70
CA LEU A 808 -18.97 -6.98 7.70
C LEU A 808 -19.58 -6.98 6.29
N GLN A 809 -19.04 -6.20 5.34
CA GLN A 809 -19.40 -6.29 3.91
C GLN A 809 -19.06 -7.68 3.35
N ALA A 810 -17.88 -8.22 3.68
CA ALA A 810 -17.50 -9.58 3.31
C ALA A 810 -18.47 -10.63 3.89
N GLN A 811 -18.83 -10.52 5.17
CA GLN A 811 -19.81 -11.40 5.82
C GLN A 811 -21.18 -11.34 5.14
N ASN A 812 -21.65 -10.14 4.78
CA ASN A 812 -22.90 -9.94 4.08
C ASN A 812 -22.87 -10.56 2.66
N LEU A 813 -21.81 -10.32 1.89
CA LEU A 813 -21.63 -10.92 0.56
C LEU A 813 -21.61 -12.45 0.62
N ALA A 814 -20.84 -13.03 1.53
CA ALA A 814 -20.77 -14.48 1.70
C ALA A 814 -22.12 -15.07 2.14
N GLN A 815 -22.88 -14.39 3.01
CA GLN A 815 -24.25 -14.80 3.39
C GLN A 815 -25.24 -14.71 2.22
N THR A 816 -25.06 -13.77 1.29
CA THR A 816 -25.82 -13.73 0.04
C THR A 816 -25.42 -14.89 -0.87
N TRP A 817 -24.13 -15.08 -1.14
CA TRP A 817 -23.63 -16.13 -2.04
C TRP A 817 -23.93 -17.55 -1.55
N ALA A 818 -23.90 -17.81 -0.24
CA ALA A 818 -24.25 -19.12 0.33
C ALA A 818 -25.74 -19.49 0.15
N LYS A 819 -26.60 -18.53 -0.21
CA LYS A 819 -28.02 -18.73 -0.55
C LYS A 819 -28.27 -18.84 -2.05
N ILE A 820 -27.26 -18.59 -2.89
CA ILE A 820 -27.35 -18.73 -4.34
C ILE A 820 -27.17 -20.20 -4.67
N ASP A 821 -28.23 -20.86 -5.14
CA ASP A 821 -28.11 -22.18 -5.75
C ASP A 821 -27.46 -22.04 -7.14
N LEU A 822 -26.19 -22.45 -7.24
CA LEU A 822 -25.40 -22.43 -8.47
C LEU A 822 -25.66 -23.65 -9.39
N GLU A 823 -26.45 -24.63 -8.92
CA GLU A 823 -26.90 -25.78 -9.71
C GLU A 823 -28.30 -25.57 -10.31
N SER A 824 -29.08 -24.63 -9.76
CA SER A 824 -30.34 -24.13 -10.31
C SER A 824 -30.17 -23.48 -11.69
N ALA A 825 -31.04 -23.86 -12.63
CA ALA A 825 -31.20 -23.18 -13.91
C ALA A 825 -32.12 -21.93 -13.83
N ASP A 826 -32.86 -21.77 -12.73
CA ASP A 826 -33.68 -20.58 -12.49
C ASP A 826 -32.79 -19.42 -12.00
N PRO A 827 -32.97 -18.19 -12.53
CA PRO A 827 -32.19 -17.04 -12.09
C PRO A 827 -32.53 -16.71 -10.64
N VAL A 828 -31.50 -16.69 -9.78
CA VAL A 828 -31.64 -16.36 -8.36
C VAL A 828 -32.08 -14.90 -8.22
N SER A 829 -33.39 -14.70 -8.05
CA SER A 829 -34.00 -13.41 -7.75
C SER A 829 -34.05 -13.19 -6.24
N LEU A 830 -33.60 -12.02 -5.79
CA LEU A 830 -33.84 -11.57 -4.42
C LEU A 830 -35.36 -11.46 -4.18
N PRO A 831 -35.84 -11.66 -2.94
CA PRO A 831 -37.24 -11.38 -2.60
C PRO A 831 -37.64 -9.98 -3.04
N ALA A 832 -38.86 -9.81 -3.57
CA ALA A 832 -39.30 -8.54 -4.17
C ALA A 832 -39.16 -7.32 -3.23
N GLU A 833 -39.38 -7.51 -1.93
CA GLU A 833 -39.16 -6.49 -0.89
C GLU A 833 -37.68 -6.10 -0.76
N GLU A 834 -36.76 -7.07 -0.77
CA GLU A 834 -35.33 -6.80 -0.78
C GLU A 834 -34.91 -6.11 -2.08
N GLN A 835 -35.40 -6.55 -3.24
CA GLN A 835 -35.07 -5.94 -4.53
C GLN A 835 -35.52 -4.47 -4.60
N LEU A 836 -36.70 -4.14 -4.08
CA LEU A 836 -37.17 -2.75 -3.93
C LEU A 836 -36.28 -1.94 -2.98
N SER A 837 -35.88 -2.53 -1.85
CA SER A 837 -34.96 -1.90 -0.89
C SER A 837 -33.58 -1.62 -1.50
N ARG A 838 -32.99 -2.58 -2.23
CA ARG A 838 -31.73 -2.41 -2.97
C ARG A 838 -31.84 -1.32 -4.03
N ALA A 839 -32.94 -1.28 -4.79
CA ALA A 839 -33.18 -0.23 -5.79
C ALA A 839 -33.26 1.16 -5.15
N ALA A 840 -33.90 1.29 -3.98
CA ALA A 840 -33.96 2.53 -3.21
C ALA A 840 -32.60 2.93 -2.59
N GLU A 841 -31.75 1.97 -2.22
CA GLU A 841 -30.34 2.26 -1.88
C GLU A 841 -29.60 2.83 -3.10
N ARG A 842 -29.70 2.21 -4.28
CA ARG A 842 -29.04 2.70 -5.52
C ARG A 842 -29.53 4.08 -5.95
N GLU A 843 -30.81 4.39 -5.79
CA GLU A 843 -31.37 5.73 -6.07
C GLU A 843 -30.65 6.80 -5.24
N LYS A 844 -30.53 6.60 -3.92
CA LYS A 844 -29.82 7.54 -3.03
C LYS A 844 -28.34 7.71 -3.44
N VAL A 845 -27.68 6.62 -3.84
CA VAL A 845 -26.28 6.66 -4.31
C VAL A 845 -26.17 7.46 -5.62
N ARG A 846 -27.11 7.32 -6.56
CA ARG A 846 -27.21 8.16 -7.76
C ARG A 846 -27.46 9.63 -7.43
N GLU A 847 -28.46 9.93 -6.61
CA GLU A 847 -28.77 11.30 -6.16
C GLU A 847 -27.52 11.98 -5.56
N PHE A 848 -26.75 11.27 -4.75
CA PHE A 848 -25.51 11.78 -4.16
C PHE A 848 -24.35 11.90 -5.17
N ARG A 849 -24.16 10.92 -6.08
CA ARG A 849 -23.18 10.98 -7.19
C ARG A 849 -23.46 12.14 -8.12
N ASP A 850 -24.72 12.45 -8.37
CA ASP A 850 -25.12 13.43 -9.38
C ASP A 850 -25.37 14.81 -8.78
N PHE A 851 -25.45 14.93 -7.43
CA PHE A 851 -25.58 16.18 -6.67
C PHE A 851 -24.60 17.26 -7.14
N LYS A 852 -25.11 18.47 -7.42
CA LYS A 852 -24.35 19.66 -7.83
C LYS A 852 -24.66 20.87 -6.94
N PRO A 853 -23.68 21.76 -6.69
CA PRO A 853 -22.27 21.63 -7.07
C PRO A 853 -21.57 20.52 -6.28
N ALA A 854 -20.71 19.74 -6.95
CA ALA A 854 -20.03 18.57 -6.36
C ALA A 854 -19.12 18.93 -5.16
N ALA A 855 -18.77 20.21 -4.99
CA ALA A 855 -18.05 20.73 -3.84
C ALA A 855 -18.85 20.70 -2.52
N LEU A 856 -20.15 20.43 -2.57
CA LEU A 856 -21.03 20.24 -1.39
C LEU A 856 -21.09 18.77 -0.90
N ARG A 857 -20.30 17.86 -1.46
CA ARG A 857 -20.19 16.48 -0.95
C ARG A 857 -19.23 16.45 0.24
N GLY A 858 -19.58 15.67 1.26
CA GLY A 858 -18.67 15.39 2.38
C GLY A 858 -17.37 14.73 1.91
N GLN A 859 -16.35 14.65 2.77
CA GLN A 859 -15.04 14.08 2.40
C GLN A 859 -15.09 12.58 2.05
N PHE A 860 -16.01 11.85 2.69
CA PHE A 860 -16.21 10.41 2.58
C PHE A 860 -17.68 10.11 2.28
N PRO A 861 -18.04 9.36 1.21
CA PRO A 861 -19.41 8.96 0.93
C PRO A 861 -20.04 8.14 2.08
N LEU A 862 -19.25 7.25 2.68
CA LEU A 862 -19.65 6.38 3.78
C LEU A 862 -19.03 6.85 5.11
N GLY A 863 -19.04 8.16 5.35
CA GLY A 863 -18.36 8.79 6.49
C GLY A 863 -18.98 8.53 7.87
N ASP A 864 -20.25 8.09 7.95
CA ASP A 864 -20.88 7.67 9.20
C ASP A 864 -20.45 6.25 9.60
N TYR A 865 -19.20 6.10 10.02
CA TYR A 865 -18.62 4.82 10.44
C TYR A 865 -19.44 4.11 11.54
N VAL A 866 -19.95 4.86 12.52
CA VAL A 866 -20.70 4.30 13.66
C VAL A 866 -22.04 3.71 13.20
N GLY A 867 -22.78 4.45 12.37
CA GLY A 867 -24.03 3.96 11.78
C GLY A 867 -23.78 2.83 10.79
N LEU A 868 -22.72 2.91 9.97
CA LEU A 868 -22.34 1.88 9.00
C LEU A 868 -22.02 0.55 9.69
N MET A 869 -21.18 0.56 10.75
CA MET A 869 -20.91 -0.61 11.59
C MET A 869 -22.20 -1.19 12.20
N GLY A 870 -23.05 -0.34 12.76
CA GLY A 870 -24.31 -0.76 13.37
C GLY A 870 -25.26 -1.44 12.39
N SER A 871 -25.52 -0.80 11.24
CA SER A 871 -26.43 -1.32 10.21
C SER A 871 -25.87 -2.58 9.52
N LEU A 872 -24.56 -2.63 9.22
CA LEU A 872 -23.93 -3.84 8.70
C LEU A 872 -24.01 -5.00 9.67
N ALA A 873 -23.65 -4.78 10.94
CA ALA A 873 -23.74 -5.80 11.99
C ALA A 873 -25.16 -6.33 12.17
N GLN A 874 -26.17 -5.45 12.13
CA GLN A 874 -27.57 -5.86 12.17
C GLN A 874 -27.95 -6.73 10.95
N ARG A 875 -27.53 -6.35 9.74
CA ARG A 875 -27.82 -7.10 8.50
C ARG A 875 -27.20 -8.51 8.49
N VAL A 876 -26.02 -8.70 9.07
CA VAL A 876 -25.37 -10.02 9.23
C VAL A 876 -25.69 -10.74 10.55
N ASN A 877 -26.63 -10.21 11.33
CA ASN A 877 -27.05 -10.73 12.65
C ASN A 877 -25.87 -10.90 13.64
N ARG A 878 -25.17 -9.81 13.93
CA ARG A 878 -24.06 -9.73 14.89
C ARG A 878 -24.45 -8.89 16.10
N ALA A 879 -24.44 -9.51 17.28
CA ALA A 879 -24.65 -8.80 18.54
C ALA A 879 -23.41 -7.96 18.90
N ARG A 880 -23.63 -6.78 19.48
CA ARG A 880 -22.55 -5.91 19.97
C ARG A 880 -22.24 -6.21 21.43
N ILE A 881 -20.98 -6.48 21.75
CA ILE A 881 -20.48 -6.62 23.12
C ILE A 881 -20.58 -5.26 23.85
N PRO A 882 -21.20 -5.20 25.05
CA PRO A 882 -21.23 -3.99 25.87
C PRO A 882 -19.85 -3.65 26.45
N ILE A 883 -19.63 -2.39 26.83
CA ILE A 883 -18.47 -1.97 27.62
C ILE A 883 -19.02 -1.44 28.95
N GLU A 884 -18.44 -1.87 30.06
CA GLU A 884 -18.70 -1.27 31.38
C GLU A 884 -17.85 -0.02 31.53
N ILE A 885 -18.49 1.16 31.46
CA ILE A 885 -17.82 2.47 31.62
C ILE A 885 -18.39 3.13 32.88
N GLY A 886 -17.60 3.11 33.97
CA GLY A 886 -18.07 3.50 35.31
C GLY A 886 -18.96 2.42 35.93
N GLY A 887 -18.77 2.13 37.22
CA GLY A 887 -19.35 0.97 37.92
C GLY A 887 -20.86 1.03 38.21
N GLY A 888 -21.67 1.63 37.33
CA GLY A 888 -23.12 1.76 37.49
C GLY A 888 -23.88 0.47 37.17
N ARG A 889 -24.49 -0.16 38.18
CA ARG A 889 -25.40 -1.30 37.98
C ARG A 889 -26.81 -0.86 37.56
N GLY A 890 -27.14 -1.06 36.28
CA GLY A 890 -28.48 -1.46 35.82
C GLY A 890 -29.45 -0.36 35.35
N GLY A 891 -30.26 -0.73 34.34
CA GLY A 891 -31.49 -0.05 33.94
C GLY A 891 -31.39 0.88 32.71
N ASP A 892 -31.85 0.42 31.55
CA ASP A 892 -32.24 1.21 30.35
C ASP A 892 -31.35 2.40 29.90
N VAL A 893 -30.05 2.37 30.18
CA VAL A 893 -29.09 3.35 29.65
C VAL A 893 -28.79 3.05 28.18
N GLN A 894 -28.68 4.08 27.34
CA GLN A 894 -28.16 3.93 25.98
C GLN A 894 -26.81 3.20 25.97
N PRO A 895 -26.54 2.33 24.99
CA PRO A 895 -25.26 1.65 24.89
C PRO A 895 -24.13 2.67 24.66
N ALA A 896 -23.21 2.77 25.62
CA ALA A 896 -22.11 3.73 25.60
C ALA A 896 -20.81 3.17 24.99
N GLY A 897 -19.84 4.06 24.78
CA GLY A 897 -18.46 3.73 24.43
C GLY A 897 -18.19 3.64 22.93
N PRO A 898 -16.91 3.56 22.56
CA PRO A 898 -16.48 3.57 21.16
C PRO A 898 -16.94 2.33 20.38
N VAL A 899 -17.25 2.52 19.11
CA VAL A 899 -17.49 1.45 18.14
C VAL A 899 -16.15 0.99 17.56
N VAL A 900 -15.77 -0.26 17.84
CA VAL A 900 -14.58 -0.91 17.30
C VAL A 900 -14.93 -2.33 16.81
N PRO A 901 -14.20 -2.92 15.84
CA PRO A 901 -14.55 -4.20 15.24
C PRO A 901 -14.68 -5.35 16.24
N ALA A 902 -13.80 -5.42 17.24
CA ALA A 902 -13.81 -6.45 18.29
C ALA A 902 -15.10 -6.49 19.13
N ARG A 903 -15.91 -5.41 19.12
CA ARG A 903 -17.25 -5.43 19.76
C ARG A 903 -18.29 -6.22 18.95
N TYR A 904 -17.98 -6.65 17.73
CA TYR A 904 -18.88 -7.34 16.81
C TYR A 904 -18.23 -8.65 16.30
N PRO A 905 -17.88 -9.57 17.22
CA PRO A 905 -17.15 -10.78 16.85
C PRO A 905 -17.93 -11.66 15.88
N PRO A 906 -17.25 -12.45 15.04
CA PRO A 906 -17.90 -13.41 14.15
C PRO A 906 -18.55 -14.55 14.96
N ASP A 907 -19.70 -15.00 14.49
CA ASP A 907 -20.37 -16.22 14.98
C ASP A 907 -19.89 -17.41 14.15
N PHE A 908 -19.19 -18.36 14.77
CA PHE A 908 -18.68 -19.57 14.12
C PHE A 908 -19.63 -20.74 14.35
N MET A 909 -20.39 -21.08 13.32
CA MET A 909 -21.28 -22.25 13.38
C MET A 909 -20.48 -23.55 13.58
N GLY A 910 -20.58 -24.14 14.77
CA GLY A 910 -20.22 -25.53 15.04
C GLY A 910 -18.74 -25.88 15.28
N ARG A 911 -17.86 -24.92 15.64
CA ARG A 911 -16.43 -25.21 15.94
C ARG A 911 -15.99 -24.76 17.35
N ASP A 912 -16.30 -25.60 18.35
CA ASP A 912 -16.05 -25.36 19.80
C ASP A 912 -14.62 -24.91 20.18
N THR A 913 -13.59 -25.36 19.46
CA THR A 913 -12.19 -24.99 19.74
C THR A 913 -11.80 -23.63 19.16
N ARG A 914 -12.30 -23.27 17.97
CA ARG A 914 -12.02 -21.96 17.34
C ARG A 914 -12.84 -20.83 17.96
N LEU A 915 -14.04 -21.14 18.48
CA LEU A 915 -14.82 -20.24 19.33
C LEU A 915 -13.99 -19.77 20.55
N LYS A 916 -13.34 -20.70 21.26
CA LYS A 916 -12.49 -20.38 22.43
C LYS A 916 -11.31 -19.46 22.09
N TYR A 917 -10.59 -19.75 21.00
CA TYR A 917 -9.47 -18.91 20.56
C TYR A 917 -9.95 -17.49 20.22
N THR A 918 -11.04 -17.36 19.46
CA THR A 918 -11.57 -16.04 19.10
C THR A 918 -12.10 -15.27 20.31
N SER A 919 -12.77 -15.93 21.25
CA SER A 919 -13.17 -15.29 22.52
C SER A 919 -11.95 -14.75 23.27
N GLN A 920 -10.83 -15.48 23.31
CA GLN A 920 -9.59 -15.02 23.94
C GLN A 920 -9.00 -13.78 23.25
N GLU A 921 -8.93 -13.74 21.92
CA GLU A 921 -8.44 -12.57 21.17
C GLU A 921 -9.34 -11.33 21.34
N VAL A 922 -10.66 -11.54 21.40
CA VAL A 922 -11.64 -10.50 21.72
C VAL A 922 -11.45 -10.00 23.17
N ASP A 923 -11.31 -10.89 24.14
CA ASP A 923 -11.10 -10.52 25.55
C ASP A 923 -9.80 -9.72 25.76
N ILE A 924 -8.71 -10.10 25.08
CA ILE A 924 -7.44 -9.35 25.06
C ILE A 924 -7.68 -7.93 24.51
N THR A 925 -8.32 -7.82 23.34
CA THR A 925 -8.58 -6.54 22.68
C THR A 925 -9.51 -5.64 23.50
N MET A 926 -10.54 -6.22 24.13
CA MET A 926 -11.49 -5.49 24.98
C MET A 926 -10.86 -5.05 26.31
N LYS A 927 -9.94 -5.84 26.89
CA LYS A 927 -9.14 -5.43 28.05
C LYS A 927 -8.23 -4.24 27.72
N ALA A 928 -7.50 -4.33 26.61
CA ALA A 928 -6.65 -3.26 26.10
C ALA A 928 -7.42 -1.97 25.78
N LEU A 929 -8.63 -2.11 25.20
CA LEU A 929 -9.53 -0.99 24.96
C LEU A 929 -9.95 -0.34 26.28
N ASN A 930 -10.37 -1.14 27.27
CA ASN A 930 -10.77 -0.66 28.59
C ASN A 930 -9.63 0.09 29.30
N GLY A 931 -8.39 -0.41 29.26
CA GLY A 931 -7.22 0.29 29.80
C GLY A 931 -6.88 1.59 29.06
N THR A 932 -7.24 1.71 27.77
CA THR A 932 -7.03 2.94 27.00
C THR A 932 -8.09 4.02 27.28
N ILE A 933 -9.35 3.61 27.52
CA ILE A 933 -10.45 4.56 27.81
C ILE A 933 -10.61 4.87 29.31
N SER A 934 -10.17 3.96 30.18
CA SER A 934 -10.20 4.08 31.64
C SER A 934 -8.77 4.20 32.16
N ALA A 935 -8.26 5.42 32.23
CA ALA A 935 -6.87 5.68 32.58
C ALA A 935 -6.57 5.29 34.04
N ASP A 936 -5.61 4.37 34.24
CA ASP A 936 -5.12 3.96 35.56
C ASP A 936 -4.31 5.11 36.21
N PRO A 937 -4.71 5.61 37.40
CA PRO A 937 -3.98 6.66 38.12
C PRO A 937 -2.53 6.30 38.48
N SER A 938 -2.16 5.02 38.47
CA SER A 938 -0.85 4.49 38.83
C SER A 938 0.12 4.30 37.65
N GLN A 939 -0.33 4.52 36.41
CA GLN A 939 0.48 4.37 35.19
C GLN A 939 0.52 5.66 34.36
N GLY A 940 1.61 5.87 33.61
CA GLY A 940 1.73 7.01 32.71
C GLY A 940 0.81 6.88 31.49
N CYS A 941 0.00 7.89 31.20
CA CYS A 941 -0.87 7.89 30.01
C CYS A 941 -0.14 8.44 28.78
N VAL A 942 0.05 7.59 27.77
CA VAL A 942 0.61 7.96 26.46
C VAL A 942 -0.15 9.14 25.84
N GLY A 943 -1.49 9.12 25.88
CA GLY A 943 -2.33 10.13 25.23
C GLY A 943 -2.23 11.51 25.88
N THR A 944 -2.30 11.58 27.22
CA THR A 944 -2.16 12.84 27.95
C THR A 944 -0.74 13.41 27.83
N THR A 945 0.29 12.54 27.85
CA THR A 945 1.69 12.93 27.61
C THR A 945 1.90 13.52 26.21
N ALA A 946 1.40 12.84 25.16
CA ALA A 946 1.48 13.32 23.79
C ALA A 946 0.70 14.62 23.58
N ALA A 947 -0.49 14.75 24.21
CA ALA A 947 -1.30 15.96 24.15
C ALA A 947 -0.58 17.19 24.76
N VAL A 948 0.12 17.03 25.89
CA VAL A 948 0.99 18.05 26.50
C VAL A 948 2.17 18.37 25.60
N PHE A 949 2.93 17.37 25.16
CA PHE A 949 4.14 17.60 24.36
C PHE A 949 3.84 18.34 23.05
N ARG A 950 2.80 17.94 22.31
CA ARG A 950 2.33 18.65 21.12
C ARG A 950 1.97 20.10 21.42
N ALA A 951 1.23 20.36 22.50
CA ALA A 951 0.73 21.69 22.82
C ALA A 951 1.81 22.68 23.31
N LEU A 952 3.02 22.22 23.65
CA LEU A 952 4.17 23.08 23.96
C LEU A 952 4.76 23.79 22.73
N HIS A 953 4.53 23.29 21.50
CA HIS A 953 5.10 23.85 20.27
C HIS A 953 4.81 25.35 20.12
N GLY A 954 5.82 26.10 19.68
CA GLY A 954 5.73 27.51 19.33
C GLY A 954 6.27 28.43 20.43
N GLN A 955 5.89 29.70 20.35
CA GLN A 955 6.35 30.77 21.24
C GLN A 955 5.47 30.91 22.49
N TRP A 956 6.11 31.38 23.56
CA TRP A 956 5.57 31.65 24.88
C TRP A 956 6.25 32.89 25.48
N SER A 957 5.49 33.79 26.06
CA SER A 957 6.03 34.78 27.02
C SER A 957 6.19 34.12 28.38
N PHE A 958 7.24 34.45 29.12
CA PHE A 958 7.41 33.97 30.49
C PHE A 958 7.70 35.08 31.51
N GLU A 959 7.27 34.85 32.74
CA GLU A 959 7.61 35.63 33.93
C GLU A 959 8.03 34.68 35.05
N ARG A 960 9.26 34.86 35.55
CA ARG A 960 9.92 34.00 36.54
C ARG A 960 10.17 34.77 37.83
N VAL A 961 9.47 34.37 38.89
CA VAL A 961 9.72 34.85 40.25
C VAL A 961 10.72 33.91 40.94
N GLN A 962 11.86 34.46 41.36
CA GLN A 962 12.90 33.77 42.11
C GLN A 962 12.96 34.30 43.55
N THR A 963 12.52 33.49 44.50
CA THR A 963 12.59 33.83 45.93
C THR A 963 13.95 33.47 46.50
N ARG A 964 14.75 34.50 46.81
CA ARG A 964 16.06 34.38 47.48
C ARG A 964 15.96 34.83 48.95
N VAL A 965 16.96 34.48 49.74
CA VAL A 965 17.07 34.88 51.16
C VAL A 965 17.11 36.41 51.33
N ASP A 966 17.65 37.13 50.34
CA ASP A 966 17.80 38.60 50.35
C ASP A 966 16.67 39.35 49.60
N GLY A 967 15.63 38.65 49.11
CA GLY A 967 14.48 39.24 48.40
C GLY A 967 14.05 38.49 47.14
N ASP A 968 12.84 38.78 46.65
CA ASP A 968 12.32 38.24 45.39
C ASP A 968 12.89 39.01 44.19
N GLY A 969 13.38 38.28 43.18
CA GLY A 969 13.74 38.81 41.87
C GLY A 969 12.77 38.34 40.79
N VAL A 970 12.43 39.22 39.84
CA VAL A 970 11.58 38.88 38.68
C VAL A 970 12.43 38.94 37.41
N VAL A 971 12.30 37.93 36.56
CA VAL A 971 12.92 37.84 35.23
C VAL A 971 11.84 37.50 34.21
N SER A 972 11.77 38.27 33.12
CA SER A 972 10.84 38.04 32.01
C SER A 972 11.58 37.79 30.69
N GLY A 973 10.87 37.23 29.72
CA GLY A 973 11.42 36.94 28.40
C GLY A 973 10.47 36.14 27.50
N GLN A 974 11.05 35.47 26.51
CA GLN A 974 10.38 34.58 25.55
C GLN A 974 10.98 33.17 25.57
N THR A 975 10.15 32.16 25.37
CA THR A 975 10.55 30.76 25.21
C THR A 975 9.95 30.19 23.93
N THR A 976 10.75 29.54 23.09
CA THR A 976 10.31 28.94 21.82
C THR A 976 10.66 27.47 21.75
N PHE A 977 9.67 26.61 21.51
CA PHE A 977 9.87 25.18 21.26
C PHE A 977 9.95 24.91 19.76
N HIS A 978 11.17 24.66 19.25
CA HIS A 978 11.44 24.41 17.84
C HIS A 978 11.46 22.90 17.53
N PRO A 979 10.50 22.37 16.75
CA PRO A 979 10.44 20.95 16.42
C PRO A 979 11.59 20.54 15.49
N ARG A 980 12.13 19.35 15.71
CA ARG A 980 13.17 18.77 14.85
C ARG A 980 13.09 17.25 14.86
N TYR A 981 13.78 16.60 13.93
CA TYR A 981 13.92 15.14 13.99
C TYR A 981 14.62 14.73 15.30
N PRO A 982 14.15 13.68 15.99
CA PRO A 982 14.78 13.18 17.20
C PRO A 982 16.27 12.86 16.99
N SER A 983 17.11 13.28 17.93
CA SER A 983 18.55 13.02 17.86
C SER A 983 18.95 11.62 18.39
N SER A 984 18.00 10.89 19.00
CA SER A 984 18.03 9.43 19.17
C SER A 984 16.73 8.82 18.64
N SER A 985 16.82 7.61 18.09
CA SER A 985 15.67 6.84 17.58
C SER A 985 14.72 6.29 18.65
N ASP A 986 15.03 6.49 19.93
CA ASP A 986 14.22 6.00 21.06
C ASP A 986 13.05 6.93 21.40
N TYR A 987 13.10 8.17 20.91
CA TYR A 987 12.13 9.23 21.18
C TYR A 987 11.19 9.45 19.99
N GLY A 988 9.91 9.67 20.27
CA GLY A 988 8.88 9.85 19.23
C GLY A 988 8.86 11.26 18.61
N ALA A 989 9.38 12.26 19.32
CA ALA A 989 9.49 13.65 18.87
C ALA A 989 10.51 14.41 19.74
N GLU A 990 11.08 15.49 19.21
CA GLU A 990 12.08 16.32 19.91
C GLU A 990 11.88 17.81 19.60
N TYR A 991 12.01 18.65 20.62
CA TYR A 991 12.16 20.10 20.49
C TYR A 991 13.54 20.55 20.97
N LEU A 992 14.13 21.50 20.25
CA LEU A 992 15.07 22.44 20.86
C LEU A 992 14.25 23.58 21.48
N CYS A 993 14.34 23.75 22.79
CA CYS A 993 13.71 24.84 23.52
C CYS A 993 14.74 25.97 23.70
N GLU A 994 14.46 27.13 23.10
CA GLU A 994 15.24 28.36 23.22
C GLU A 994 14.54 29.30 24.21
N GLU A 995 15.24 29.74 25.25
CA GLU A 995 14.73 30.74 26.21
C GLU A 995 15.60 32.00 26.15
N ILE A 996 14.99 33.13 25.80
CA ILE A 996 15.63 34.46 25.67
C ILE A 996 15.05 35.38 26.74
N ASN A 997 15.87 35.80 27.69
CA ASN A 997 15.52 36.82 28.68
C ASN A 997 15.41 38.22 28.03
N ASP A 998 14.72 39.15 28.69
CA ASP A 998 14.70 40.57 28.32
C ASP A 998 16.10 41.25 28.36
N ASP A 999 17.08 40.65 29.06
CA ASP A 999 18.49 41.08 29.04
C ASP A 999 19.31 40.46 27.88
N SER A 1000 18.62 39.87 26.89
CA SER A 1000 19.15 39.22 25.70
C SER A 1000 20.09 38.04 25.98
N LYS A 1001 20.03 37.45 27.17
CA LYS A 1001 20.68 36.15 27.44
C LYS A 1001 19.81 35.03 26.90
N THR A 1002 20.38 34.22 26.02
CA THR A 1002 19.76 32.99 25.51
C THR A 1002 20.27 31.77 26.27
N SER A 1003 19.37 30.83 26.56
CA SER A 1003 19.70 29.49 27.04
C SER A 1003 18.93 28.44 26.25
N TYR A 1004 19.47 27.21 26.19
CA TYR A 1004 18.88 26.13 25.40
C TYR A 1004 18.71 24.86 26.24
N SER A 1005 17.65 24.12 25.94
CA SER A 1005 17.37 22.79 26.49
C SER A 1005 16.69 21.91 25.44
N VAL A 1006 16.77 20.60 25.57
CA VAL A 1006 16.18 19.66 24.62
C VAL A 1006 15.06 18.88 25.31
N TYR A 1007 13.85 18.97 24.77
CA TYR A 1007 12.67 18.26 25.26
C TYR A 1007 12.36 17.09 24.31
N ARG A 1008 12.23 15.88 24.86
CA ARG A 1008 12.00 14.65 24.09
C ARG A 1008 10.78 13.90 24.61
N LEU A 1009 9.93 13.45 23.68
CA LEU A 1009 8.74 12.65 23.98
C LEU A 1009 9.11 11.16 24.07
N CYS A 1010 9.05 10.60 25.28
CA CYS A 1010 9.32 9.20 25.56
C CYS A 1010 8.10 8.33 25.23
N GLY A 1011 8.33 7.07 24.83
CA GLY A 1011 7.33 6.01 24.89
C GLY A 1011 6.04 6.18 24.08
N THR A 1012 6.11 6.50 22.79
CA THR A 1012 4.92 6.59 21.90
C THR A 1012 4.95 5.66 20.68
N SER A 1013 5.95 4.78 20.55
CA SER A 1013 6.08 3.83 19.45
C SER A 1013 6.93 2.60 19.81
N ARG A 1014 8.18 2.78 20.23
CA ARG A 1014 9.10 1.66 20.54
C ARG A 1014 8.98 1.10 21.96
N HIS A 1015 8.74 1.95 22.96
CA HIS A 1015 8.63 1.55 24.38
C HIS A 1015 7.42 2.22 25.08
N PRO A 1016 6.16 1.85 24.74
CA PRO A 1016 4.98 2.57 25.22
C PRO A 1016 4.80 2.59 26.76
N LYS A 1017 5.38 1.61 27.48
CA LYS A 1017 5.46 1.58 28.96
C LYS A 1017 6.24 2.76 29.57
N GLN A 1018 7.03 3.50 28.80
CA GLN A 1018 7.85 4.64 29.25
C GLN A 1018 7.25 5.99 28.80
N ALA A 1019 5.95 6.18 28.99
CA ALA A 1019 5.27 7.44 28.65
C ALA A 1019 5.73 8.58 29.57
N GLY A 1020 6.40 9.59 29.00
CA GLY A 1020 6.91 10.75 29.74
C GLY A 1020 7.53 11.79 28.81
N ILE A 1021 8.01 12.90 29.39
CA ILE A 1021 8.78 13.93 28.67
C ILE A 1021 10.13 14.05 29.37
N SER A 1022 11.22 13.74 28.66
CA SER A 1022 12.58 13.93 29.20
C SER A 1022 13.14 15.29 28.79
N VAL A 1023 13.78 15.98 29.73
CA VAL A 1023 14.36 17.32 29.59
C VAL A 1023 15.87 17.21 29.76
N TRP A 1024 16.61 17.73 28.78
CA TRP A 1024 18.07 17.60 28.70
C TRP A 1024 18.72 18.99 28.61
N SER A 1025 19.92 19.13 29.16
CA SER A 1025 20.79 20.28 28.86
C SER A 1025 21.24 20.22 27.40
N VAL A 1026 21.82 21.31 26.89
CA VAL A 1026 22.66 21.24 25.69
C VAL A 1026 24.11 20.91 26.05
N GLU A 1027 24.91 20.53 25.06
CA GLU A 1027 26.37 20.38 25.21
C GLU A 1027 27.09 21.73 25.16
N GLU A 1028 28.19 21.87 25.90
CA GLU A 1028 29.02 23.10 25.87
C GLU A 1028 29.71 23.33 24.51
N ILE A 1029 29.93 22.26 23.74
CA ILE A 1029 30.71 22.27 22.49
C ILE A 1029 29.80 22.29 21.24
N SER A 1030 28.58 21.75 21.34
CA SER A 1030 27.54 21.87 20.31
C SER A 1030 26.26 22.45 20.93
N PRO A 1031 25.91 23.72 20.63
CA PRO A 1031 24.83 24.44 21.32
C PRO A 1031 23.43 23.86 21.09
N ASN A 1032 23.29 22.95 20.13
CA ASN A 1032 22.03 22.30 19.75
C ASN A 1032 21.99 20.81 20.14
N ALA A 1033 23.10 20.18 20.51
CA ALA A 1033 23.13 18.76 20.86
C ALA A 1033 22.58 18.53 22.28
N ALA A 1034 21.88 17.42 22.51
CA ALA A 1034 21.40 17.06 23.84
C ALA A 1034 22.55 16.52 24.70
N GLY A 1035 22.86 17.20 25.80
CA GLY A 1035 23.92 16.85 26.73
C GLY A 1035 23.45 15.89 27.83
N LYS A 1036 23.26 16.39 29.06
CA LYS A 1036 22.89 15.57 30.22
C LYS A 1036 21.37 15.59 30.44
N LEU A 1037 20.80 14.47 30.86
CA LEU A 1037 19.42 14.41 31.37
C LEU A 1037 19.34 15.29 32.63
N VAL A 1038 18.39 16.22 32.64
CA VAL A 1038 18.12 17.14 33.75
C VAL A 1038 16.94 16.64 34.57
N SER A 1039 15.86 16.24 33.90
CA SER A 1039 14.66 15.71 34.57
C SER A 1039 13.84 14.84 33.63
N GLU A 1040 13.10 13.89 34.20
CA GLU A 1040 12.05 13.15 33.50
C GLU A 1040 10.70 13.53 34.10
N LEU A 1041 9.77 13.95 33.24
CA LEU A 1041 8.45 14.46 33.64
C LEU A 1041 7.40 13.36 33.50
N HIS A 1042 6.92 12.88 34.63
CA HIS A 1042 5.75 12.01 34.72
C HIS A 1042 4.49 12.86 34.64
N VAL A 1043 3.78 12.77 33.52
CA VAL A 1043 2.53 13.49 33.27
C VAL A 1043 1.36 12.73 33.92
N SER A 1044 0.51 13.43 34.67
CA SER A 1044 -0.69 12.83 35.26
C SER A 1044 -1.57 12.21 34.17
N PRO A 1045 -2.12 10.99 34.38
CA PRO A 1045 -2.77 10.25 33.32
C PRO A 1045 -4.08 10.89 32.83
N VAL A 1046 -4.69 11.75 33.66
CA VAL A 1046 -5.95 12.46 33.41
C VAL A 1046 -5.82 13.93 33.78
N GLY A 1047 -6.58 14.79 33.09
CA GLY A 1047 -6.75 16.19 33.47
C GLY A 1047 -7.93 16.39 34.41
N LYS A 1048 -7.87 17.42 35.26
CA LYS A 1048 -8.98 17.87 36.08
C LYS A 1048 -9.70 19.04 35.41
N VAL A 1049 -11.02 18.94 35.22
CA VAL A 1049 -11.82 20.09 34.75
C VAL A 1049 -11.97 21.10 35.89
N LEU A 1050 -11.66 22.37 35.61
CA LEU A 1050 -11.80 23.49 36.53
C LEU A 1050 -13.15 24.20 36.35
N ASP A 1051 -13.54 25.02 37.32
CA ASP A 1051 -14.76 25.85 37.25
C ASP A 1051 -14.74 26.85 36.06
N SER A 1052 -13.56 27.16 35.52
CA SER A 1052 -13.38 27.94 34.29
C SER A 1052 -13.68 27.17 33.00
N GLY A 1053 -13.86 25.85 33.07
CA GLY A 1053 -13.92 24.94 31.93
C GLY A 1053 -12.55 24.52 31.37
N GLU A 1054 -11.45 25.13 31.84
CA GLU A 1054 -10.09 24.69 31.51
C GLU A 1054 -9.82 23.29 32.07
N ILE A 1055 -9.01 22.51 31.35
CA ILE A 1055 -8.53 21.20 31.81
C ILE A 1055 -7.11 21.38 32.37
N LEU A 1056 -6.94 21.19 33.68
CA LEU A 1056 -5.65 21.19 34.35
C LEU A 1056 -4.99 19.81 34.27
N VAL A 1057 -3.86 19.71 33.57
CA VAL A 1057 -2.98 18.55 33.60
C VAL A 1057 -1.74 18.90 34.41
N GLN A 1058 -1.38 18.06 35.38
CA GLN A 1058 -0.14 18.24 36.15
C GLN A 1058 0.95 17.29 35.61
N ALA A 1059 2.22 17.67 35.79
CA ALA A 1059 3.34 16.75 35.63
C ALA A 1059 4.38 17.00 36.72
N GLN A 1060 5.11 15.94 37.11
CA GLN A 1060 6.15 16.02 38.13
C GLN A 1060 7.43 15.35 37.65
N GLY A 1061 8.56 15.97 37.93
CA GLY A 1061 9.88 15.40 37.76
C GLY A 1061 10.76 15.75 38.96
N ALA A 1062 11.90 15.09 39.11
CA ALA A 1062 12.87 15.43 40.15
C ALA A 1062 14.30 15.17 39.69
N ASP A 1063 15.24 15.98 40.16
CA ASP A 1063 16.69 15.76 40.02
C ASP A 1063 17.28 15.29 41.37
N GLU A 1064 18.60 15.33 41.55
CA GLU A 1064 19.24 14.93 42.81
C GLU A 1064 18.82 15.82 44.01
N THR A 1065 18.54 17.10 43.76
CA THR A 1065 18.37 18.18 44.74
C THR A 1065 16.97 18.82 44.77
N GLN A 1066 16.23 18.77 43.66
CA GLN A 1066 15.02 19.56 43.42
C GLN A 1066 13.87 18.70 42.89
N THR A 1067 12.65 19.16 43.18
CA THR A 1067 11.39 18.64 42.64
C THR A 1067 10.77 19.70 41.73
N HIS A 1068 10.44 19.29 40.51
CA HIS A 1068 9.88 20.11 39.45
C HIS A 1068 8.39 19.77 39.32
N ILE A 1069 7.53 20.78 39.47
CA ILE A 1069 6.08 20.65 39.34
C ILE A 1069 5.63 21.51 38.17
N TYR A 1070 4.91 20.92 37.23
CA TYR A 1070 4.35 21.59 36.06
C TYR A 1070 2.83 21.54 36.12
N GLU A 1071 2.20 22.66 35.76
CA GLU A 1071 0.73 22.78 35.66
C GLU A 1071 0.38 23.35 34.29
N PHE A 1072 -0.27 22.54 33.44
CA PHE A 1072 -0.68 22.89 32.09
C PHE A 1072 -2.19 23.11 32.05
N TYR A 1073 -2.64 24.29 31.60
CA TYR A 1073 -4.06 24.63 31.50
C TYR A 1073 -4.49 24.58 30.04
N PHE A 1074 -5.43 23.70 29.70
CA PHE A 1074 -5.91 23.49 28.35
C PHE A 1074 -7.29 24.13 28.11
N ASP A 1075 -7.40 24.93 27.05
CA ASP A 1075 -8.63 25.11 26.29
C ASP A 1075 -8.76 23.91 25.34
N ARG A 1076 -9.45 22.86 25.80
CA ARG A 1076 -9.60 21.56 25.11
C ARG A 1076 -8.27 20.93 24.68
N VAL A 1077 -7.80 21.20 23.46
CA VAL A 1077 -6.56 20.66 22.89
C VAL A 1077 -5.42 21.68 22.80
N ALA A 1078 -5.60 22.95 23.18
CA ALA A 1078 -4.52 23.93 23.24
C ALA A 1078 -4.18 24.31 24.68
N ILE A 1079 -2.89 24.31 25.04
CA ILE A 1079 -2.44 24.94 26.29
C ILE A 1079 -2.55 26.46 26.10
N THR A 1080 -3.31 27.12 26.98
CA THR A 1080 -3.48 28.58 27.02
C THR A 1080 -2.35 29.24 27.81
N ARG A 1081 -1.98 28.59 28.92
CA ARG A 1081 -0.94 28.99 29.88
C ARG A 1081 -0.43 27.75 30.59
N TRP A 1082 0.80 27.81 31.09
CA TRP A 1082 1.35 26.78 31.96
C TRP A 1082 2.28 27.39 33.00
N SER A 1083 2.61 26.64 34.05
CA SER A 1083 3.61 27.06 35.02
C SER A 1083 4.59 25.94 35.35
N HIS A 1084 5.79 26.34 35.75
CA HIS A 1084 6.84 25.47 36.25
C HIS A 1084 7.33 25.99 37.60
N ARG A 1085 7.15 25.19 38.65
CA ARG A 1085 7.62 25.47 40.00
C ARG A 1085 8.76 24.52 40.35
N VAL A 1086 9.81 25.08 40.92
CA VAL A 1086 11.00 24.36 41.41
C VAL A 1086 11.04 24.48 42.94
N CYS A 1087 11.04 23.34 43.60
CA CYS A 1087 11.07 23.21 45.06
C CYS A 1087 12.32 22.42 45.48
N PRO A 1088 13.14 22.88 46.44
CA PRO A 1088 14.21 22.06 47.01
C PRO A 1088 13.64 20.86 47.77
N ARG A 1089 14.38 19.74 47.78
CA ARG A 1089 14.08 18.58 48.63
C ARG A 1089 14.32 18.91 50.12
N GLU A 1090 13.69 18.15 51.02
CA GLU A 1090 13.74 18.42 52.46
C GLU A 1090 15.18 18.44 53.00
N GLY A 1091 15.64 19.61 53.45
CA GLY A 1091 16.97 19.83 54.02
C GLY A 1091 17.72 21.03 53.44
N ASP A 1092 17.50 21.36 52.17
CA ASP A 1092 18.25 22.42 51.48
C ASP A 1092 17.55 23.78 51.49
N ALA A 1093 18.29 24.80 51.93
CA ALA A 1093 17.79 26.17 52.13
C ALA A 1093 18.22 27.13 51.00
N VAL A 1094 18.00 26.77 49.73
CA VAL A 1094 18.38 27.60 48.58
C VAL A 1094 17.29 27.66 47.50
N ASN A 1095 16.80 28.88 47.25
CA ASN A 1095 16.02 29.37 46.10
C ASN A 1095 14.82 28.54 45.61
N ARG A 1096 13.61 29.08 45.77
CA ARG A 1096 12.41 28.63 45.05
C ARG A 1096 12.22 29.45 43.77
N TYR A 1097 11.76 28.80 42.71
CA TYR A 1097 11.41 29.46 41.45
C TYR A 1097 9.98 29.11 41.08
N THR A 1098 9.21 30.09 40.60
CA THR A 1098 7.95 29.86 39.89
C THR A 1098 8.00 30.64 38.58
N THR A 1099 7.98 29.93 37.46
CA THR A 1099 7.86 30.52 36.13
C THR A 1099 6.44 30.32 35.63
N GLN A 1100 5.78 31.40 35.20
CA GLN A 1100 4.51 31.35 34.50
C GLN A 1100 4.77 31.60 33.01
N TYR A 1101 4.10 30.83 32.15
CA TYR A 1101 4.20 30.92 30.70
C TYR A 1101 2.80 31.18 30.13
N SER A 1102 2.69 32.13 29.22
CA SER A 1102 1.47 32.47 28.49
C SER A 1102 1.76 32.54 27.00
N ARG A 1103 0.76 32.25 26.16
CA ARG A 1103 0.89 32.54 24.73
C ARG A 1103 1.06 34.07 24.56
N PRO A 1104 1.96 34.54 23.67
CA PRO A 1104 2.01 35.95 23.32
C PRO A 1104 0.63 36.43 22.89
N ALA A 1105 0.26 37.66 23.25
CA ALA A 1105 -0.97 38.26 22.72
C ALA A 1105 -0.85 38.34 21.19
N ASP A 1106 -1.85 37.83 20.47
CA ASP A 1106 -1.85 37.87 19.00
C ASP A 1106 -1.71 39.33 18.52
N ALA A 1107 -0.58 39.65 17.88
CA ALA A 1107 -0.23 40.99 17.42
C ALA A 1107 -0.81 41.32 16.03
#